data_AF-A0A4P6AYG5-F1
#
_entry.id   AF-A0A4P6AYG5-F1
#
_cell.length_a   1.000
_cell.length_b   1.000
_cell.length_c   1.000
_cell.angle_alpha   90.00
_cell.angle_beta   90.00
_cell.angle_gamma   90.00
#
_symmetry.space_group_name_H-M   'P 1'
#
loop_
_entity.id
_entity.type
_entity.pdbx_description
1 polymer ?
#
loop_
_entity_poly.entity_id
_entity_poly.type
_entity_poly.pdbx_seq_one_letter_code
_entity_poly.pdbx_strand_id
1 'polypeptide(L)'
;MKLMTQFVLGFITTGIVCTHVFAQVERMGVATLEDKQRRQAIVSAQTPELGEVTSNLPIVIQRDENDFSEPTTQLEQNVSQSLRPVSLEEEILQQRVQSKLTLFGYDMFAGVSTTFAPISDMPVPYDYVIGPGDTFTVQAFAATNVQYNLTVTREGMLLIPDAGAVTVSGLTFEEAKLAISEAIETKRIGIKTIVTLSEFRSIQIMLVGEVSKPGSYSVSGFSTLINALVSSGGVKRTGSLRNIQVKRHGKLITTLDLYALLLQGDDSANIYLRQGDLIFVPPVGPTVGIAGEVLRPAIYEISQENNAAQILALAGGLLPTANPKNAQIERVTTSGMYTLMQANLAIKGSNETSANVQNGDLIRVFPVLDKMDDVVLLSGHVLTPGGFQWFEGMRVSDLIHSKSILRQGAEFDAAMIQREDRTDKRTQAIYFNLQNAISDKYTKDNLLLHPRDQVIVFDTHSPRASQLSKVVTKMENEATASAPVKVVDIKGAIPHPGTYPLHMGARLLDMIQYAGGLEGGVDLEYALLARTDLISDRLYFVRVSLKEALVNNLDHNPILQPKDKVFLFNQDIDRASLIKTPLERVKRETQFGQQAPVVQVSGAVFHPGSYPMVPGMRVEDLISAAGGMKEEAYGVAATLSRQVLLDSEFSRTDSRAISLTKSDPLLDTTNLILHPKDHLVLRVKPEWVQSPQYVQIEGEITFPGKYRIDKRETLCSLMQKVGGFTEDAYLFGTVFLRDSVRQKEQQALDRVFDQLERLLADAHISQGVNKDEKMPKDQRAKDVFDVLKNMSPEKALGRMVVDVHSAVTRCDESSDIVLEDGDRIVVPKYQDEVSVIGQVYFPTSHKYRNDRAALDYIGLSGGVKELAQYEHAYIVQANGEVMSVRSSTSSWGLFKSPANVKVTPGSTIFVPLSVDRINGRESAEKWVDIFYKNIISTAMLANLLN
;
A
#
# COMPACT_ATOMS: atom_id res chain seq x y z
N MET A 1 65.27 3.83 31.34
CA MET A 1 65.04 3.02 30.13
C MET A 1 63.56 3.10 29.80
N LYS A 2 63.02 3.72 28.75
CA LYS A 2 63.41 4.84 27.84
C LYS A 2 62.08 5.61 27.60
N LEU A 3 61.98 6.91 27.88
CA LEU A 3 61.94 8.04 26.91
C LEU A 3 60.94 7.89 25.72
N MET A 4 60.21 8.91 25.27
CA MET A 4 59.80 10.23 25.83
C MET A 4 58.76 10.90 24.89
N THR A 5 57.79 11.65 25.46
CA THR A 5 57.14 12.88 24.94
C THR A 5 56.93 13.20 23.42
N GLN A 6 55.64 13.36 23.05
CA GLN A 6 54.95 14.64 22.67
C GLN A 6 55.12 15.35 21.29
N PHE A 7 54.08 16.14 20.95
CA PHE A 7 53.95 17.29 20.00
C PHE A 7 53.80 17.11 18.45
N VAL A 8 52.55 17.31 17.97
CA VAL A 8 52.05 18.46 17.14
C VAL A 8 52.25 18.58 15.60
N LEU A 9 51.17 19.12 14.98
CA LEU A 9 50.93 19.79 13.68
C LEU A 9 51.96 19.69 12.53
N GLY A 10 51.42 19.63 11.31
CA GLY A 10 51.92 20.50 10.24
C GLY A 10 51.61 20.08 8.79
N PHE A 11 50.88 20.95 8.08
CA PHE A 11 50.83 21.16 6.63
C PHE A 11 51.91 20.52 5.73
N ILE A 12 51.57 20.26 4.45
CA ILE A 12 52.11 21.03 3.30
C ILE A 12 51.41 20.64 1.99
N THR A 13 51.20 21.63 1.12
CA THR A 13 50.67 21.53 -0.26
C THR A 13 51.74 21.84 -1.29
N THR A 14 51.88 21.01 -2.34
CA THR A 14 52.35 21.31 -3.71
C THR A 14 52.09 20.06 -4.57
N GLY A 15 51.80 20.08 -5.88
CA GLY A 15 51.67 21.15 -6.86
C GLY A 15 52.14 20.68 -8.26
N ILE A 16 51.54 21.25 -9.33
CA ILE A 16 51.93 21.23 -10.78
C ILE A 16 51.53 19.96 -11.60
N VAL A 17 51.08 19.99 -12.89
CA VAL A 17 50.23 20.93 -13.71
C VAL A 17 49.84 20.30 -15.10
N CYS A 18 48.96 20.95 -15.90
CA CYS A 18 48.60 20.73 -17.35
C CYS A 18 47.65 19.54 -17.75
N THR A 19 46.71 19.67 -18.71
CA THR A 19 46.29 20.80 -19.60
C THR A 19 44.82 20.70 -20.08
N HIS A 20 44.06 21.81 -19.92
CA HIS A 20 43.19 22.57 -20.87
C HIS A 20 42.21 21.88 -21.88
N VAL A 21 41.04 22.46 -22.25
CA VAL A 21 40.66 23.85 -22.62
C VAL A 21 39.17 24.19 -22.29
N PHE A 22 38.91 25.43 -21.82
CA PHE A 22 37.73 26.36 -21.91
C PHE A 22 36.27 25.84 -22.23
N ALA A 23 35.15 26.48 -21.83
CA ALA A 23 34.91 27.91 -21.52
C ALA A 23 33.72 28.21 -20.56
N GLN A 24 33.78 29.40 -19.95
CA GLN A 24 32.73 30.33 -19.47
C GLN A 24 31.52 29.91 -18.58
N VAL A 25 31.23 30.83 -17.65
CA VAL A 25 30.16 30.81 -16.64
C VAL A 25 29.13 31.88 -16.95
N GLU A 26 27.84 31.60 -16.78
CA GLU A 26 26.85 32.64 -16.47
C GLU A 26 25.70 32.13 -15.58
N ARG A 27 24.96 33.05 -14.96
CA ARG A 27 24.21 32.81 -13.71
C ARG A 27 22.77 32.34 -13.92
N MET A 28 22.27 31.57 -12.95
CA MET A 28 20.85 31.22 -12.83
C MET A 28 19.97 32.44 -12.54
N GLY A 29 18.93 32.63 -13.35
CA GLY A 29 17.78 33.49 -13.06
C GLY A 29 16.55 32.64 -12.69
N VAL A 30 15.81 33.05 -11.66
CA VAL A 30 14.59 32.37 -11.22
C VAL A 30 13.40 32.89 -12.04
N ALA A 31 12.70 31.99 -12.73
CA ALA A 31 11.54 32.34 -13.56
C ALA A 31 10.27 32.60 -12.74
N THR A 32 9.54 33.67 -13.07
CA THR A 32 8.26 34.05 -12.44
C THR A 32 7.07 33.35 -13.10
N LEU A 33 5.91 33.32 -12.42
CA LEU A 33 4.73 32.58 -12.87
C LEU A 33 4.13 33.08 -14.21
N GLU A 34 4.34 34.34 -14.57
CA GLU A 34 3.78 34.95 -15.78
C GLU A 34 4.40 34.39 -17.08
N ASP A 35 5.69 34.00 -17.06
CA ASP A 35 6.36 33.42 -18.24
C ASP A 35 5.88 32.00 -18.58
N LYS A 36 5.29 31.28 -17.64
CA LYS A 36 4.62 29.99 -17.92
C LYS A 36 3.29 30.18 -18.63
N GLN A 37 2.50 31.19 -18.23
CA GLN A 37 1.19 31.44 -18.84
C GLN A 37 1.32 32.06 -20.24
N ARG A 38 2.33 32.91 -20.47
CA ARG A 38 2.57 33.52 -21.79
C ARG A 38 2.99 32.53 -22.88
N ARG A 39 3.55 31.36 -22.51
CA ARG A 39 3.90 30.29 -23.47
C ARG A 39 2.71 29.42 -23.91
N GLN A 40 1.63 29.35 -23.13
CA GLN A 40 0.43 28.57 -23.50
C GLN A 40 -0.53 29.33 -24.43
N ALA A 41 -0.43 30.66 -24.52
CA ALA A 41 -1.28 31.50 -25.38
C ALA A 41 -0.73 31.76 -26.80
N ILE A 42 0.48 31.26 -27.13
CA ILE A 42 1.16 31.54 -28.41
C ILE A 42 1.11 30.31 -29.37
N VAL A 43 0.63 29.16 -28.91
CA VAL A 43 0.55 27.92 -29.71
C VAL A 43 -0.83 27.75 -30.41
N SER A 44 -1.80 28.63 -30.15
CA SER A 44 -3.21 28.44 -30.54
C SER A 44 -3.74 29.34 -31.67
N ALA A 45 -2.89 29.97 -32.48
CA ALA A 45 -3.36 30.82 -33.60
C ALA A 45 -2.34 31.02 -34.75
N GLN A 46 -2.48 30.21 -35.82
CA GLN A 46 -2.01 30.33 -37.24
C GLN A 46 -2.08 28.90 -37.84
N THR A 47 -2.55 28.60 -39.07
CA THR A 47 -2.86 29.35 -40.31
C THR A 47 -3.90 28.55 -41.17
N PRO A 48 -4.38 29.01 -42.36
CA PRO A 48 -5.65 28.55 -42.98
C PRO A 48 -5.55 27.50 -44.11
N GLU A 49 -6.72 27.11 -44.65
CA GLU A 49 -6.95 26.31 -45.89
C GLU A 49 -6.30 26.96 -47.15
N LEU A 50 -5.92 26.27 -48.23
CA LEU A 50 -6.70 25.43 -49.18
C LEU A 50 -5.74 24.66 -50.11
N GLY A 51 -6.11 23.48 -50.64
CA GLY A 51 -5.35 22.80 -51.74
C GLY A 51 -5.68 21.31 -51.91
N GLU A 52 -5.80 20.82 -53.15
CA GLU A 52 -6.52 19.58 -53.49
C GLU A 52 -5.68 18.53 -54.28
N VAL A 53 -6.10 17.26 -54.21
CA VAL A 53 -5.76 16.07 -55.05
C VAL A 53 -4.35 15.43 -54.97
N THR A 54 -4.24 14.19 -54.43
CA THR A 54 -3.88 12.93 -55.18
C THR A 54 -3.59 11.69 -54.29
N SER A 55 -4.17 10.55 -54.70
CA SER A 55 -3.73 9.13 -54.61
C SER A 55 -3.09 8.48 -53.36
N ASN A 56 -3.75 7.40 -52.89
CA ASN A 56 -3.26 6.06 -52.51
C ASN A 56 -2.09 5.88 -51.49
N LEU A 57 -2.42 5.30 -50.33
CA LEU A 57 -1.96 3.96 -49.86
C LEU A 57 -2.70 3.59 -48.55
N PRO A 58 -3.00 2.30 -48.26
CA PRO A 58 -3.82 1.92 -47.11
C PRO A 58 -2.96 1.77 -45.84
N ILE A 59 -3.27 2.56 -44.81
CA ILE A 59 -2.74 2.37 -43.45
C ILE A 59 -3.87 1.81 -42.58
N VAL A 60 -3.53 0.83 -41.75
CA VAL A 60 -4.44 0.08 -40.88
C VAL A 60 -5.17 1.01 -39.92
N ILE A 61 -6.49 1.10 -40.02
CA ILE A 61 -7.31 1.84 -39.06
C ILE A 61 -7.54 0.97 -37.83
N GLN A 62 -6.74 1.20 -36.78
CA GLN A 62 -7.23 1.01 -35.42
C GLN A 62 -8.24 2.14 -35.13
N ARG A 63 -9.48 1.79 -34.80
CA ARG A 63 -10.45 2.77 -34.29
C ARG A 63 -10.29 2.88 -32.78
N ASP A 64 -9.58 3.92 -32.35
CA ASP A 64 -9.81 4.49 -31.02
C ASP A 64 -11.04 5.42 -31.11
N GLU A 65 -12.21 4.89 -30.79
CA GLU A 65 -13.43 5.69 -30.60
C GLU A 65 -13.39 6.36 -29.21
N ASN A 66 -12.65 7.48 -29.12
CA ASN A 66 -12.83 8.44 -28.02
C ASN A 66 -14.08 9.30 -28.32
N ASP A 67 -15.24 8.77 -27.95
CA ASP A 67 -16.50 9.51 -27.97
C ASP A 67 -16.59 10.47 -26.78
N PHE A 68 -16.99 11.72 -27.02
CA PHE A 68 -17.21 12.73 -25.98
C PHE A 68 -18.65 12.60 -25.45
N SER A 69 -18.92 11.55 -24.69
CA SER A 69 -20.20 11.40 -23.98
C SER A 69 -20.26 12.33 -22.77
N GLU A 70 -21.29 13.17 -22.68
CA GLU A 70 -21.60 13.97 -21.49
C GLU A 70 -21.79 13.07 -20.25
N PRO A 71 -21.52 13.58 -19.02
CA PRO A 71 -21.74 12.80 -17.80
C PRO A 71 -23.24 12.55 -17.59
N THR A 72 -23.64 11.29 -17.73
CA THR A 72 -25.02 10.81 -17.49
C THR A 72 -25.59 11.32 -16.17
N THR A 73 -26.86 11.73 -16.22
CA THR A 73 -27.58 12.25 -15.05
C THR A 73 -27.73 11.17 -13.97
N GLN A 74 -27.90 11.59 -12.71
CA GLN A 74 -28.19 10.66 -11.60
C GLN A 74 -29.46 9.82 -11.86
N LEU A 75 -30.40 10.32 -12.67
CA LEU A 75 -31.58 9.56 -13.07
C LEU A 75 -31.22 8.42 -14.02
N GLU A 76 -30.36 8.66 -15.02
CA GLU A 76 -29.85 7.63 -15.94
C GLU A 76 -28.92 6.63 -15.23
N GLN A 77 -28.15 7.07 -14.24
CA GLN A 77 -27.35 6.19 -13.40
C GLN A 77 -28.24 5.27 -12.54
N ASN A 78 -29.32 5.80 -11.97
CA ASN A 78 -30.28 4.99 -11.21
C ASN A 78 -31.10 4.04 -12.11
N VAL A 79 -31.45 4.45 -13.33
CA VAL A 79 -32.11 3.58 -14.34
C VAL A 79 -31.17 2.48 -14.85
N SER A 80 -29.90 2.78 -15.12
CA SER A 80 -28.91 1.78 -15.54
C SER A 80 -28.47 0.84 -14.41
N GLN A 81 -28.52 1.26 -13.15
CA GLN A 81 -28.34 0.38 -11.99
C GLN A 81 -29.58 -0.49 -11.68
N SER A 82 -30.79 -0.01 -11.97
CA SER A 82 -32.03 -0.78 -11.77
C SER A 82 -32.38 -1.73 -12.92
N LEU A 83 -31.68 -1.64 -14.06
CA LEU A 83 -31.79 -2.58 -15.19
C LEU A 83 -30.78 -3.75 -15.15
N ARG A 84 -30.19 -4.04 -13.98
CA ARG A 84 -29.44 -5.30 -13.76
C ARG A 84 -30.22 -6.28 -12.89
N PRO A 85 -30.97 -7.18 -13.54
CA PRO A 85 -30.60 -8.57 -13.60
C PRO A 85 -29.83 -8.79 -14.91
N VAL A 86 -28.55 -9.19 -14.82
CA VAL A 86 -27.98 -9.95 -15.94
C VAL A 86 -28.77 -11.27 -15.90
N SER A 87 -29.69 -11.42 -16.84
CA SER A 87 -30.53 -12.60 -16.91
C SER A 87 -29.64 -13.83 -17.18
N LEU A 88 -30.11 -15.02 -16.80
CA LEU A 88 -29.37 -16.26 -17.13
C LEU A 88 -29.15 -16.35 -18.66
N GLU A 89 -30.12 -15.83 -19.42
CA GLU A 89 -30.08 -15.66 -20.86
C GLU A 89 -28.95 -14.72 -21.31
N GLU A 90 -28.72 -13.58 -20.64
CA GLU A 90 -27.60 -12.68 -20.95
C GLU A 90 -26.23 -13.27 -20.59
N GLU A 91 -26.09 -13.98 -19.46
CA GLU A 91 -24.85 -14.69 -19.13
C GLU A 91 -24.55 -15.82 -20.13
N ILE A 92 -25.57 -16.60 -20.53
CA ILE A 92 -25.44 -17.60 -21.59
C ILE A 92 -25.07 -16.95 -22.93
N LEU A 93 -25.68 -15.81 -23.28
CA LEU A 93 -25.34 -15.07 -24.50
C LEU A 93 -23.90 -14.55 -24.47
N GLN A 94 -23.39 -14.06 -23.33
CA GLN A 94 -21.99 -13.66 -23.21
C GLN A 94 -21.03 -14.85 -23.32
N GLN A 95 -21.38 -16.01 -22.74
CA GLN A 95 -20.58 -17.24 -22.88
C GLN A 95 -20.47 -17.74 -24.34
N ARG A 96 -21.40 -17.35 -25.24
CA ARG A 96 -21.33 -17.68 -26.68
C ARG A 96 -20.33 -16.84 -27.48
N VAL A 97 -19.84 -15.71 -26.97
CA VAL A 97 -19.08 -14.72 -27.76
C VAL A 97 -17.62 -15.13 -28.04
N GLN A 98 -17.15 -16.30 -27.57
CA GLN A 98 -15.75 -16.71 -27.74
C GLN A 98 -15.46 -17.48 -29.05
N SER A 99 -14.36 -17.06 -29.69
CA SER A 99 -13.81 -17.51 -30.97
C SER A 99 -14.72 -17.29 -32.19
N LYS A 100 -14.32 -16.34 -33.04
CA LYS A 100 -14.91 -16.14 -34.37
C LYS A 100 -14.50 -17.29 -35.28
N LEU A 101 -15.24 -18.41 -35.22
CA LEU A 101 -14.99 -19.55 -36.08
C LEU A 101 -15.02 -19.15 -37.56
N THR A 102 -14.06 -19.63 -38.32
CA THR A 102 -14.00 -19.47 -39.78
C THR A 102 -14.36 -20.78 -40.46
N LEU A 103 -14.91 -20.69 -41.67
CA LEU A 103 -15.11 -21.85 -42.53
C LEU A 103 -13.75 -22.48 -42.90
N PHE A 104 -13.64 -23.80 -42.76
CA PHE A 104 -12.42 -24.56 -43.01
C PHE A 104 -12.07 -24.61 -44.51
N GLY A 105 -10.80 -24.38 -44.87
CA GLY A 105 -10.22 -24.63 -46.19
C GLY A 105 -10.32 -23.49 -47.21
N TYR A 106 -11.11 -22.43 -46.95
CA TYR A 106 -11.22 -21.26 -47.84
C TYR A 106 -9.98 -20.36 -47.81
N ASP A 107 -9.18 -20.46 -46.74
CA ASP A 107 -7.89 -19.81 -46.54
C ASP A 107 -6.80 -20.29 -47.51
N MET A 108 -6.94 -21.49 -48.10
CA MET A 108 -6.08 -21.98 -49.19
C MET A 108 -6.07 -21.03 -50.41
N PHE A 109 -7.13 -20.24 -50.61
CA PHE A 109 -7.22 -19.25 -51.69
C PHE A 109 -6.83 -17.82 -51.26
N ALA A 110 -6.41 -17.62 -50.00
CA ALA A 110 -5.99 -16.31 -49.50
C ALA A 110 -4.51 -16.05 -49.83
N GLY A 111 -4.22 -14.89 -50.43
CA GLY A 111 -2.84 -14.44 -50.69
C GLY A 111 -2.21 -14.92 -52.00
N VAL A 112 -2.90 -15.73 -52.81
CA VAL A 112 -2.42 -16.10 -54.17
C VAL A 112 -2.56 -14.93 -55.15
N SER A 113 -1.47 -14.60 -55.84
CA SER A 113 -1.43 -13.58 -56.89
C SER A 113 -2.38 -13.95 -58.04
N THR A 114 -3.46 -13.19 -58.22
CA THR A 114 -4.50 -13.47 -59.26
C THR A 114 -4.07 -13.04 -60.67
N THR A 115 -2.82 -13.29 -61.05
CA THR A 115 -2.30 -12.94 -62.38
C THR A 115 -2.83 -13.91 -63.43
N PHE A 116 -3.50 -13.39 -64.45
CA PHE A 116 -4.07 -14.15 -65.58
C PHE A 116 -3.01 -14.70 -66.56
N ALA A 117 -1.72 -14.59 -66.25
CA ALA A 117 -0.66 -15.13 -67.08
C ALA A 117 -0.64 -16.67 -66.98
N PRO A 118 -0.64 -17.41 -68.10
CA PRO A 118 -0.44 -18.85 -68.04
C PRO A 118 0.94 -19.17 -67.47
N ILE A 119 1.01 -20.14 -66.56
CA ILE A 119 2.28 -20.62 -66.01
C ILE A 119 3.04 -21.30 -67.14
N SER A 120 4.10 -20.66 -67.65
CA SER A 120 4.92 -21.17 -68.76
C SER A 120 5.97 -22.19 -68.32
N ASP A 121 6.42 -22.11 -67.07
CA ASP A 121 7.70 -22.69 -66.65
C ASP A 121 7.57 -24.02 -65.88
N MET A 122 6.40 -24.68 -65.97
CA MET A 122 6.18 -25.96 -65.28
C MET A 122 6.67 -27.15 -66.13
N PRO A 123 7.43 -28.12 -65.56
CA PRO A 123 7.87 -29.29 -66.30
C PRO A 123 6.71 -30.07 -66.93
N VAL A 124 6.85 -30.42 -68.21
CA VAL A 124 5.82 -31.11 -69.00
C VAL A 124 5.60 -32.53 -68.44
N PRO A 125 4.39 -32.88 -67.99
CA PRO A 125 4.05 -34.26 -67.62
C PRO A 125 4.16 -35.21 -68.82
N TYR A 126 4.66 -36.43 -68.61
CA TYR A 126 4.82 -37.42 -69.68
C TYR A 126 3.49 -37.81 -70.33
N ASP A 127 2.40 -37.76 -69.56
CA ASP A 127 1.01 -38.06 -69.95
C ASP A 127 0.25 -36.86 -70.55
N TYR A 128 0.90 -35.69 -70.72
CA TYR A 128 0.27 -34.53 -71.35
C TYR A 128 -0.17 -34.85 -72.79
N VAL A 129 -1.47 -34.76 -73.07
CA VAL A 129 -2.04 -35.10 -74.39
C VAL A 129 -1.92 -33.92 -75.35
N ILE A 130 -1.09 -34.11 -76.37
CA ILE A 130 -0.74 -33.14 -77.40
C ILE A 130 -1.98 -32.78 -78.25
N GLY A 131 -2.10 -31.52 -78.64
CA GLY A 131 -3.10 -31.08 -79.60
C GLY A 131 -2.73 -29.80 -80.35
N PRO A 132 -3.64 -29.30 -81.21
CA PRO A 132 -3.39 -28.12 -82.02
C PRO A 132 -3.01 -26.89 -81.19
N GLY A 133 -1.98 -26.17 -81.66
CA GLY A 133 -1.44 -24.98 -80.99
C GLY A 133 -0.36 -25.24 -79.94
N ASP A 134 -0.03 -26.50 -79.62
CA ASP A 134 1.18 -26.82 -78.86
C ASP A 134 2.42 -26.58 -79.75
N THR A 135 3.52 -26.06 -79.19
CA THR A 135 4.78 -25.84 -79.92
C THR A 135 5.90 -26.69 -79.34
N PHE A 136 6.58 -27.43 -80.21
CA PHE A 136 7.77 -28.21 -79.91
C PHE A 136 9.03 -27.45 -80.32
N THR A 137 10.04 -27.46 -79.47
CA THR A 137 11.42 -27.14 -79.84
C THR A 137 12.17 -28.45 -80.08
N VAL A 138 12.65 -28.63 -81.31
CA VAL A 138 13.43 -29.79 -81.73
C VAL A 138 14.84 -29.34 -82.06
N GLN A 139 15.82 -29.78 -81.27
CA GLN A 139 17.24 -29.58 -81.54
C GLN A 139 17.80 -30.83 -82.23
N ALA A 140 18.26 -30.65 -83.47
CA ALA A 140 18.89 -31.70 -84.27
C ALA A 140 20.41 -31.49 -84.29
N PHE A 141 21.15 -32.46 -83.77
CA PHE A 141 22.61 -32.47 -83.71
C PHE A 141 23.17 -33.26 -84.88
N ALA A 142 23.91 -32.56 -85.75
CA ALA A 142 24.51 -33.07 -86.99
C ALA A 142 25.85 -32.36 -87.26
N ALA A 143 26.30 -32.29 -88.52
CA ALA A 143 27.45 -31.45 -88.91
C ALA A 143 27.20 -29.94 -88.68
N THR A 144 25.93 -29.52 -88.66
CA THR A 144 25.47 -28.21 -88.19
C THR A 144 24.35 -28.44 -87.17
N ASN A 145 24.37 -27.71 -86.06
CA ASN A 145 23.27 -27.76 -85.09
C ASN A 145 22.12 -26.89 -85.59
N VAL A 146 20.91 -27.45 -85.69
CA VAL A 146 19.71 -26.73 -86.12
C VAL A 146 18.63 -26.89 -85.06
N GLN A 147 17.97 -25.79 -84.72
CA GLN A 147 16.81 -25.77 -83.83
C GLN A 147 15.57 -25.39 -84.64
N TYR A 148 14.55 -26.26 -84.59
CA TYR A 148 13.24 -26.00 -85.16
C TYR A 148 12.25 -25.71 -84.03
N ASN A 149 11.46 -24.64 -84.17
CA ASN A 149 10.28 -24.40 -83.34
C ASN A 149 9.07 -24.71 -84.22
N LEU A 150 8.36 -25.79 -83.89
CA LEU A 150 7.32 -26.39 -84.71
C LEU A 150 5.99 -26.42 -83.95
N THR A 151 4.99 -25.73 -84.47
CA THR A 151 3.65 -25.70 -83.87
C THR A 151 2.76 -26.77 -84.50
N VAL A 152 2.00 -27.48 -83.67
CA VAL A 152 1.01 -28.48 -84.11
C VAL A 152 -0.13 -27.78 -84.84
N THR A 153 -0.37 -28.17 -86.10
CA THR A 153 -1.40 -27.56 -86.95
C THR A 153 -2.82 -27.93 -86.48
N ARG A 154 -3.85 -27.29 -87.05
CA ARG A 154 -5.26 -27.59 -86.73
C ARG A 154 -5.69 -29.00 -87.11
N GLU A 155 -4.99 -29.59 -88.07
CA GLU A 155 -5.14 -30.96 -88.55
C GLU A 155 -4.41 -31.98 -87.64
N GLY A 156 -3.75 -31.51 -86.57
CA GLY A 156 -3.08 -32.36 -85.59
C GLY A 156 -1.69 -32.87 -86.00
N MET A 157 -1.09 -32.25 -87.01
CA MET A 157 0.20 -32.62 -87.58
C MET A 157 1.31 -31.65 -87.18
N LEU A 158 2.54 -32.15 -87.09
CA LEU A 158 3.76 -31.36 -86.99
C LEU A 158 4.45 -31.34 -88.35
N LEU A 159 4.65 -30.17 -88.93
CA LEU A 159 5.31 -30.01 -90.24
C LEU A 159 6.82 -29.81 -90.04
N ILE A 160 7.58 -30.90 -90.11
CA ILE A 160 9.03 -30.88 -89.89
C ILE A 160 9.75 -30.58 -91.22
N PRO A 161 10.59 -29.52 -91.31
CA PRO A 161 11.42 -29.29 -92.48
C PRO A 161 12.28 -30.51 -92.82
N ASP A 162 12.36 -30.84 -94.11
CA ASP A 162 13.04 -32.03 -94.68
C ASP A 162 12.57 -33.42 -94.21
N ALA A 163 11.77 -33.54 -93.14
CA ALA A 163 11.22 -34.81 -92.65
C ALA A 163 9.71 -34.97 -92.89
N GLY A 164 8.98 -33.91 -93.24
CA GLY A 164 7.56 -33.97 -93.63
C GLY A 164 6.58 -33.88 -92.46
N ALA A 165 5.32 -34.26 -92.71
CA ALA A 165 4.26 -34.20 -91.71
C ALA A 165 4.27 -35.43 -90.79
N VAL A 166 4.18 -35.20 -89.48
CA VAL A 166 4.06 -36.24 -88.43
C VAL A 166 2.78 -36.00 -87.65
N THR A 167 1.90 -37.00 -87.54
CA THR A 167 0.68 -36.89 -86.71
C THR A 167 1.05 -37.00 -85.24
N VAL A 168 0.72 -35.97 -84.45
CA VAL A 168 1.05 -35.90 -83.02
C VAL A 168 -0.14 -35.60 -82.11
N SER A 169 -1.25 -35.08 -82.65
CA SER A 169 -2.44 -34.79 -81.84
C SER A 169 -3.10 -36.06 -81.31
N GLY A 170 -3.40 -36.09 -80.02
CA GLY A 170 -4.00 -37.23 -79.33
C GLY A 170 -3.01 -38.22 -78.73
N LEU A 171 -1.71 -38.10 -79.07
CA LEU A 171 -0.62 -38.82 -78.40
C LEU A 171 -0.27 -38.13 -77.07
N THR A 172 0.34 -38.87 -76.15
CA THR A 172 1.02 -38.28 -74.98
C THR A 172 2.31 -37.56 -75.38
N PHE A 173 2.88 -36.74 -74.51
CA PHE A 173 4.14 -36.05 -74.77
C PHE A 173 5.30 -37.06 -74.97
N GLU A 174 5.30 -38.17 -74.24
CA GLU A 174 6.28 -39.25 -74.43
C GLU A 174 6.14 -39.94 -75.80
N GLU A 175 4.92 -40.31 -76.18
CA GLU A 175 4.62 -40.91 -77.49
C GLU A 175 4.95 -39.96 -78.65
N ALA A 176 4.56 -38.69 -78.53
CA ALA A 176 4.85 -37.67 -79.54
C ALA A 176 6.36 -37.40 -79.65
N LYS A 177 7.10 -37.36 -78.54
CA LYS A 177 8.56 -37.23 -78.54
C LYS A 177 9.23 -38.37 -79.31
N LEU A 178 8.82 -39.62 -79.07
CA LEU A 178 9.32 -40.78 -79.80
C LEU A 178 9.00 -40.68 -81.30
N ALA A 179 7.75 -40.37 -81.67
CA ALA A 179 7.32 -40.25 -83.05
C ALA A 179 8.05 -39.13 -83.82
N ILE A 180 8.30 -37.98 -83.18
CA ILE A 180 9.04 -36.85 -83.77
C ILE A 180 10.52 -37.22 -83.97
N SER A 181 11.15 -37.84 -82.97
CA SER A 181 12.55 -38.30 -83.06
C SER A 181 12.72 -39.34 -84.17
N GLU A 182 11.87 -40.37 -84.21
CA GLU A 182 11.93 -41.42 -85.24
C GLU A 182 11.74 -40.85 -86.66
N ALA A 183 10.77 -39.95 -86.86
CA ALA A 183 10.51 -39.35 -88.16
C ALA A 183 11.67 -38.53 -88.74
N ILE A 184 12.53 -37.96 -87.87
CA ILE A 184 13.73 -37.21 -88.27
C ILE A 184 14.91 -38.16 -88.49
N GLU A 185 15.16 -39.04 -87.52
CA GLU A 185 16.36 -39.91 -87.50
C GLU A 185 16.31 -40.99 -88.58
N THR A 186 15.12 -41.49 -88.94
CA THR A 186 14.95 -42.42 -90.08
C THR A 186 15.21 -41.79 -91.45
N LYS A 187 14.97 -40.47 -91.61
CA LYS A 187 15.14 -39.76 -92.88
C LYS A 187 16.50 -39.09 -93.04
N ARG A 188 17.27 -38.95 -91.97
CA ARG A 188 18.61 -38.33 -91.95
C ARG A 188 19.60 -39.17 -91.13
N ILE A 189 20.38 -40.00 -91.80
CA ILE A 189 21.39 -40.88 -91.16
C ILE A 189 22.41 -40.04 -90.37
N GLY A 190 22.63 -40.41 -89.10
CA GLY A 190 23.68 -39.82 -88.25
C GLY A 190 23.26 -38.57 -87.45
N ILE A 191 21.98 -38.18 -87.48
CA ILE A 191 21.43 -37.13 -86.61
C ILE A 191 21.00 -37.71 -85.27
N LYS A 192 21.13 -36.94 -84.19
CA LYS A 192 20.43 -37.17 -82.91
C LYS A 192 19.50 -36.01 -82.59
N THR A 193 18.33 -36.30 -82.06
CA THR A 193 17.31 -35.29 -81.74
C THR A 193 17.08 -35.13 -80.23
N ILE A 194 16.90 -33.89 -79.79
CA ILE A 194 16.30 -33.56 -78.49
C ILE A 194 15.01 -32.81 -78.77
N VAL A 195 13.88 -33.42 -78.37
CA VAL A 195 12.54 -32.85 -78.49
C VAL A 195 12.09 -32.39 -77.10
N THR A 196 11.72 -31.12 -76.99
CA THR A 196 11.07 -30.52 -75.82
C THR A 196 9.80 -29.79 -76.26
N LEU A 197 8.82 -29.65 -75.37
CA LEU A 197 7.72 -28.72 -75.58
C LEU A 197 8.18 -27.33 -75.11
N SER A 198 7.88 -26.28 -75.88
CA SER A 198 8.27 -24.90 -75.58
C SER A 198 7.10 -23.98 -75.26
N GLU A 199 5.96 -24.17 -75.92
CA GLU A 199 4.71 -23.48 -75.57
C GLU A 199 3.55 -24.46 -75.55
N PHE A 200 2.71 -24.37 -74.52
CA PHE A 200 1.46 -25.12 -74.42
C PHE A 200 0.34 -24.36 -75.12
N ARG A 201 -0.55 -25.07 -75.80
CA ARG A 201 -1.79 -24.47 -76.33
C ARG A 201 -2.59 -23.82 -75.19
N SER A 202 -3.16 -22.65 -75.44
CA SER A 202 -4.16 -22.09 -74.52
C SER A 202 -5.52 -22.74 -74.80
N ILE A 203 -6.17 -23.22 -73.74
CA ILE A 203 -7.53 -23.75 -73.77
C ILE A 203 -8.51 -22.76 -73.14
N GLN A 204 -9.71 -22.70 -73.69
CA GLN A 204 -10.81 -21.92 -73.14
C GLN A 204 -11.70 -22.82 -72.29
N ILE A 205 -11.88 -22.42 -71.03
CA ILE A 205 -12.74 -23.06 -70.03
C ILE A 205 -13.76 -22.05 -69.49
N MET A 206 -14.80 -22.52 -68.82
CA MET A 206 -15.86 -21.68 -68.24
C MET A 206 -16.05 -22.02 -66.76
N LEU A 207 -15.91 -21.02 -65.88
CA LEU A 207 -16.15 -21.14 -64.44
C LEU A 207 -17.44 -20.42 -64.05
N VAL A 208 -18.35 -21.15 -63.41
CA VAL A 208 -19.70 -20.70 -63.06
C VAL A 208 -20.12 -21.16 -61.67
N GLY A 209 -21.07 -20.44 -61.06
CA GLY A 209 -21.51 -20.66 -59.69
C GLY A 209 -20.72 -19.84 -58.67
N GLU A 210 -20.49 -20.40 -57.48
CA GLU A 210 -19.95 -19.70 -56.31
C GLU A 210 -18.41 -19.54 -56.32
N VAL A 211 -17.84 -19.22 -57.48
CA VAL A 211 -16.44 -18.77 -57.61
C VAL A 211 -16.32 -17.26 -57.41
N SER A 212 -15.15 -16.77 -56.98
CA SER A 212 -14.89 -15.35 -56.72
C SER A 212 -15.12 -14.48 -57.96
N LYS A 213 -14.63 -14.90 -59.13
CA LYS A 213 -14.84 -14.22 -60.43
C LYS A 213 -15.37 -15.22 -61.49
N PRO A 214 -16.70 -15.37 -61.65
CA PRO A 214 -17.27 -16.21 -62.70
C PRO A 214 -16.96 -15.68 -64.10
N GLY A 215 -16.81 -16.56 -65.09
CA GLY A 215 -16.56 -16.18 -66.49
C GLY A 215 -15.83 -17.24 -67.32
N SER A 216 -15.48 -16.86 -68.55
CA SER A 216 -14.63 -17.68 -69.43
C SER A 216 -13.16 -17.32 -69.21
N TYR A 217 -12.32 -18.35 -69.03
CA TYR A 217 -10.89 -18.20 -68.79
C TYR A 217 -10.08 -18.86 -69.90
N SER A 218 -9.01 -18.21 -70.33
CA SER A 218 -7.97 -18.82 -71.17
C SER A 218 -6.87 -19.30 -70.24
N VAL A 219 -6.69 -20.61 -70.14
CA VAL A 219 -5.65 -21.24 -69.30
C VAL A 219 -4.70 -22.05 -70.17
N SER A 220 -3.60 -22.54 -69.62
CA SER A 220 -2.71 -23.48 -70.34
C SER A 220 -3.37 -24.86 -70.47
N GLY A 221 -3.10 -25.59 -71.55
CA GLY A 221 -3.58 -26.96 -71.77
C GLY A 221 -3.20 -27.96 -70.68
N PHE A 222 -2.17 -27.68 -69.87
CA PHE A 222 -1.79 -28.50 -68.69
C PHE A 222 -2.53 -28.09 -67.39
N SER A 223 -3.39 -27.07 -67.42
CA SER A 223 -4.01 -26.53 -66.20
C SER A 223 -4.99 -27.53 -65.58
N THR A 224 -4.84 -27.76 -64.28
CA THR A 224 -5.74 -28.60 -63.48
C THR A 224 -6.94 -27.81 -62.97
N LEU A 225 -7.93 -28.52 -62.44
CA LEU A 225 -9.11 -27.94 -61.80
C LEU A 225 -8.75 -26.94 -60.69
N ILE A 226 -7.81 -27.29 -59.80
CA ILE A 226 -7.37 -26.38 -58.72
C ILE A 226 -6.70 -25.13 -59.27
N ASN A 227 -5.85 -25.24 -60.30
CA ASN A 227 -5.22 -24.08 -60.93
C ASN A 227 -6.27 -23.11 -61.49
N ALA A 228 -7.31 -23.62 -62.16
CA ALA A 228 -8.41 -22.80 -62.67
C ALA A 228 -9.23 -22.11 -61.57
N LEU A 229 -9.48 -22.80 -60.44
CA LEU A 229 -10.13 -22.20 -59.27
C LEU A 229 -9.28 -21.06 -58.71
N VAL A 230 -7.96 -21.26 -58.53
CA VAL A 230 -7.02 -20.22 -58.10
C VAL A 230 -7.01 -19.03 -59.07
N SER A 231 -6.96 -19.26 -60.39
CA SER A 231 -7.06 -18.20 -61.40
C SER A 231 -8.34 -17.36 -61.29
N SER A 232 -9.45 -17.96 -60.84
CA SER A 232 -10.71 -17.24 -60.60
C SER A 232 -10.75 -16.43 -59.30
N GLY A 233 -9.68 -16.47 -58.50
CA GLY A 233 -9.64 -15.92 -57.14
C GLY A 233 -10.25 -16.83 -56.08
N GLY A 234 -10.30 -18.14 -56.34
CA GLY A 234 -10.82 -19.15 -55.42
C GLY A 234 -12.35 -19.28 -55.37
N VAL A 235 -12.80 -20.13 -54.45
CA VAL A 235 -14.22 -20.37 -54.14
C VAL A 235 -14.69 -19.34 -53.10
N LYS A 236 -15.88 -18.76 -53.29
CA LYS A 236 -16.51 -17.87 -52.30
C LYS A 236 -16.90 -18.66 -51.06
N ARG A 237 -16.96 -18.00 -49.90
CA ARG A 237 -17.48 -18.58 -48.64
C ARG A 237 -18.93 -19.10 -48.72
N THR A 238 -19.66 -18.74 -49.77
CA THR A 238 -21.02 -19.21 -50.10
C THR A 238 -21.03 -20.47 -50.96
N GLY A 239 -19.88 -20.91 -51.50
CA GLY A 239 -19.73 -22.06 -52.39
C GLY A 239 -19.14 -23.29 -51.70
N SER A 240 -19.54 -24.48 -52.16
CA SER A 240 -19.05 -25.75 -51.65
C SER A 240 -17.58 -25.96 -51.98
N LEU A 241 -16.80 -26.43 -51.00
CA LEU A 241 -15.45 -26.94 -51.22
C LEU A 241 -15.46 -28.45 -51.50
N ARG A 242 -16.59 -29.13 -51.23
CA ARG A 242 -16.70 -30.60 -51.25
C ARG A 242 -17.39 -31.18 -52.49
N ASN A 243 -18.08 -30.35 -53.26
CA ASN A 243 -18.90 -30.77 -54.41
C ASN A 243 -18.60 -29.92 -55.67
N ILE A 244 -17.32 -29.71 -55.99
CA ILE A 244 -16.93 -28.91 -57.16
C ILE A 244 -16.99 -29.79 -58.41
N GLN A 245 -17.81 -29.42 -59.41
CA GLN A 245 -18.16 -30.29 -60.53
C GLN A 245 -17.48 -29.87 -61.84
N VAL A 246 -16.83 -30.80 -62.55
CA VAL A 246 -16.37 -30.58 -63.93
C VAL A 246 -17.34 -31.23 -64.90
N LYS A 247 -17.85 -30.45 -65.85
CA LYS A 247 -18.82 -30.88 -66.87
C LYS A 247 -18.25 -30.65 -68.28
N ARG A 248 -18.34 -31.67 -69.13
CA ARG A 248 -17.87 -31.64 -70.53
C ARG A 248 -19.00 -32.14 -71.43
N HIS A 249 -19.37 -31.34 -72.43
CA HIS A 249 -20.55 -31.60 -73.28
C HIS A 249 -21.83 -31.91 -72.48
N GLY A 250 -22.03 -31.23 -71.35
CA GLY A 250 -23.20 -31.41 -70.46
C GLY A 250 -23.15 -32.61 -69.52
N LYS A 251 -22.16 -33.52 -69.64
CA LYS A 251 -21.98 -34.67 -68.74
C LYS A 251 -21.02 -34.34 -67.61
N LEU A 252 -21.31 -34.79 -66.39
CA LEU A 252 -20.38 -34.74 -65.25
C LEU A 252 -19.20 -35.68 -65.54
N ILE A 253 -17.98 -35.16 -65.42
CA ILE A 253 -16.72 -35.89 -65.64
C ILE A 253 -16.09 -36.29 -64.31
N THR A 254 -16.02 -35.36 -63.36
CA THR A 254 -15.55 -35.63 -61.99
C THR A 254 -16.17 -34.62 -61.00
N THR A 255 -16.10 -34.97 -59.73
CA THR A 255 -16.41 -34.09 -58.60
C THR A 255 -15.18 -34.04 -57.69
N LEU A 256 -14.68 -32.83 -57.40
CA LEU A 256 -13.57 -32.60 -56.50
C LEU A 256 -14.10 -32.27 -55.10
N ASP A 257 -13.66 -33.06 -54.11
CA ASP A 257 -13.76 -32.73 -52.69
C ASP A 257 -12.41 -32.22 -52.18
N LEU A 258 -12.29 -30.91 -51.94
CA LEU A 258 -11.06 -30.31 -51.42
C LEU A 258 -10.75 -30.74 -49.98
N TYR A 259 -11.70 -31.30 -49.23
CA TYR A 259 -11.41 -31.86 -47.90
C TYR A 259 -10.60 -33.15 -48.01
N ALA A 260 -10.76 -33.95 -49.08
CA ALA A 260 -9.92 -35.12 -49.32
C ALA A 260 -8.45 -34.69 -49.49
N LEU A 261 -8.20 -33.63 -50.26
CA LEU A 261 -6.88 -33.03 -50.42
C LEU A 261 -6.34 -32.44 -49.10
N LEU A 262 -7.11 -31.56 -48.44
CA LEU A 262 -6.66 -30.82 -47.26
C LEU A 262 -6.53 -31.66 -45.97
N LEU A 263 -7.23 -32.79 -45.88
CA LEU A 263 -7.24 -33.66 -44.70
C LEU A 263 -6.51 -34.99 -44.90
N GLN A 264 -6.45 -35.51 -46.14
CA GLN A 264 -5.91 -36.84 -46.45
C GLN A 264 -4.77 -36.81 -47.47
N GLY A 265 -4.57 -35.69 -48.18
CA GLY A 265 -3.57 -35.56 -49.24
C GLY A 265 -3.96 -36.21 -50.57
N ASP A 266 -5.24 -36.53 -50.77
CA ASP A 266 -5.75 -37.14 -52.01
C ASP A 266 -6.04 -36.07 -53.07
N ASP A 267 -5.32 -36.12 -54.19
CA ASP A 267 -5.48 -35.25 -55.35
C ASP A 267 -6.12 -35.94 -56.57
N SER A 268 -6.59 -37.18 -56.43
CA SER A 268 -7.05 -38.04 -57.56
C SER A 268 -8.18 -37.43 -58.42
N ALA A 269 -8.98 -36.54 -57.85
CA ALA A 269 -10.05 -35.82 -58.55
C ALA A 269 -9.59 -34.52 -59.26
N ASN A 270 -8.33 -34.08 -59.08
CA ASN A 270 -7.77 -32.85 -59.63
C ASN A 270 -7.31 -33.00 -61.10
N ILE A 271 -8.26 -33.34 -61.98
CA ILE A 271 -7.96 -33.67 -63.39
C ILE A 271 -7.42 -32.47 -64.19
N TYR A 272 -6.64 -32.78 -65.23
CA TYR A 272 -6.33 -31.85 -66.31
C TYR A 272 -7.58 -31.43 -67.09
N LEU A 273 -7.71 -30.12 -67.31
CA LEU A 273 -8.83 -29.53 -68.02
C LEU A 273 -8.64 -29.63 -69.54
N ARG A 274 -9.75 -29.61 -70.28
CA ARG A 274 -9.77 -29.63 -71.75
C ARG A 274 -10.60 -28.47 -72.29
N GLN A 275 -10.39 -28.18 -73.58
CA GLN A 275 -11.16 -27.18 -74.32
C GLN A 275 -12.68 -27.37 -74.13
N GLY A 276 -13.37 -26.33 -73.68
CA GLY A 276 -14.82 -26.34 -73.48
C GLY A 276 -15.30 -26.95 -72.16
N ASP A 277 -14.40 -27.24 -71.21
CA ASP A 277 -14.81 -27.69 -69.87
C ASP A 277 -15.52 -26.58 -69.08
N LEU A 278 -16.62 -26.95 -68.44
CA LEU A 278 -17.42 -26.12 -67.54
C LEU A 278 -17.18 -26.57 -66.10
N ILE A 279 -16.59 -25.72 -65.28
CA ILE A 279 -16.42 -25.91 -63.84
C ILE A 279 -17.59 -25.23 -63.14
N PHE A 280 -18.38 -26.00 -62.41
CA PHE A 280 -19.53 -25.53 -61.66
C PHE A 280 -19.30 -25.71 -60.15
N VAL A 281 -19.30 -24.60 -59.42
CA VAL A 281 -19.23 -24.60 -57.96
C VAL A 281 -20.63 -24.34 -57.40
N PRO A 282 -21.31 -25.34 -56.80
CA PRO A 282 -22.61 -25.15 -56.18
C PRO A 282 -22.48 -24.36 -54.87
N PRO A 283 -23.61 -23.85 -54.30
CA PRO A 283 -23.63 -23.32 -52.94
C PRO A 283 -23.12 -24.34 -51.91
N VAL A 284 -22.59 -23.82 -50.79
CA VAL A 284 -22.13 -24.62 -49.65
C VAL A 284 -23.28 -25.47 -49.09
N GLY A 285 -22.97 -26.73 -48.77
CA GLY A 285 -23.90 -27.67 -48.15
C GLY A 285 -24.19 -27.36 -46.68
N PRO A 286 -24.77 -28.32 -45.96
CA PRO A 286 -24.96 -28.21 -44.51
C PRO A 286 -23.62 -28.00 -43.79
N THR A 287 -23.63 -27.23 -42.70
CA THR A 287 -22.41 -26.92 -41.94
C THR A 287 -22.57 -27.20 -40.45
N VAL A 288 -21.46 -27.55 -39.79
CA VAL A 288 -21.37 -27.75 -38.33
C VAL A 288 -20.15 -27.01 -37.82
N GLY A 289 -20.32 -26.20 -36.78
CA GLY A 289 -19.22 -25.56 -36.05
C GLY A 289 -18.61 -26.50 -35.02
N ILE A 290 -17.30 -26.47 -34.84
CA ILE A 290 -16.62 -27.12 -33.71
C ILE A 290 -15.59 -26.17 -33.08
N ALA A 291 -15.67 -26.00 -31.77
CA ALA A 291 -14.94 -25.00 -31.00
C ALA A 291 -14.38 -25.57 -29.67
N GLY A 292 -13.42 -24.85 -29.10
CA GLY A 292 -12.78 -25.20 -27.82
C GLY A 292 -11.59 -26.13 -28.00
N GLU A 293 -11.45 -27.13 -27.13
CA GLU A 293 -10.26 -28.00 -27.01
C GLU A 293 -10.15 -29.07 -28.11
N VAL A 294 -10.10 -28.63 -29.36
CA VAL A 294 -9.91 -29.45 -30.57
C VAL A 294 -8.71 -28.97 -31.36
N LEU A 295 -8.09 -29.86 -32.15
CA LEU A 295 -6.85 -29.52 -32.88
C LEU A 295 -7.06 -28.43 -33.94
N ARG A 296 -8.22 -28.40 -34.60
CA ARG A 296 -8.60 -27.40 -35.61
C ARG A 296 -10.04 -26.91 -35.38
N PRO A 297 -10.25 -25.85 -34.59
CA PRO A 297 -11.57 -25.26 -34.39
C PRO A 297 -11.99 -24.45 -35.62
N ALA A 298 -13.09 -24.85 -36.27
CA ALA A 298 -13.59 -24.25 -37.50
C ALA A 298 -15.07 -24.59 -37.75
N ILE A 299 -15.65 -24.01 -38.81
CA ILE A 299 -16.94 -24.43 -39.38
C ILE A 299 -16.66 -25.37 -40.56
N TYR A 300 -17.20 -26.59 -40.50
CA TYR A 300 -16.99 -27.65 -41.48
C TYR A 300 -18.24 -27.87 -42.34
N GLU A 301 -18.04 -28.05 -43.65
CA GLU A 301 -19.08 -28.52 -44.58
C GLU A 301 -19.22 -30.05 -44.47
N ILE A 302 -20.44 -30.51 -44.17
CA ILE A 302 -20.74 -31.94 -43.97
C ILE A 302 -21.45 -32.52 -45.21
N SER A 303 -21.10 -33.76 -45.54
CA SER A 303 -21.61 -34.46 -46.73
C SER A 303 -22.25 -35.81 -46.36
N GLN A 304 -21.51 -36.65 -45.65
CA GLN A 304 -21.98 -37.95 -45.14
C GLN A 304 -21.87 -38.06 -43.61
N GLU A 305 -21.20 -37.09 -42.99
CA GLU A 305 -20.94 -37.02 -41.57
C GLU A 305 -22.22 -36.65 -40.79
N ASN A 306 -22.67 -37.52 -39.89
CA ASN A 306 -23.95 -37.40 -39.19
C ASN A 306 -23.86 -37.44 -37.65
N ASN A 307 -22.67 -37.67 -37.10
CA ASN A 307 -22.43 -37.71 -35.65
C ASN A 307 -21.18 -36.92 -35.23
N ALA A 308 -21.16 -36.51 -33.97
CA ALA A 308 -20.11 -35.64 -33.41
C ALA A 308 -18.70 -36.25 -33.50
N ALA A 309 -18.55 -37.57 -33.45
CA ALA A 309 -17.25 -38.24 -33.60
C ALA A 309 -16.67 -38.10 -35.02
N GLN A 310 -17.50 -38.09 -36.05
CA GLN A 310 -17.07 -37.83 -37.44
C GLN A 310 -16.66 -36.36 -37.63
N ILE A 311 -17.41 -35.41 -37.08
CA ILE A 311 -17.04 -33.98 -37.12
C ILE A 311 -15.72 -33.73 -36.38
N LEU A 312 -15.54 -34.38 -35.22
CA LEU A 312 -14.30 -34.34 -34.45
C LEU A 312 -13.10 -34.92 -35.24
N ALA A 313 -13.31 -35.90 -36.12
CA ALA A 313 -12.27 -36.41 -37.01
C ALA A 313 -11.84 -35.35 -38.07
N LEU A 314 -12.79 -34.59 -38.63
CA LEU A 314 -12.48 -33.44 -39.51
C LEU A 314 -11.64 -32.39 -38.76
N ALA A 315 -11.99 -32.10 -37.50
CA ALA A 315 -11.24 -31.22 -36.62
C ALA A 315 -9.83 -31.74 -36.25
N GLY A 316 -9.50 -33.01 -36.56
CA GLY A 316 -8.21 -33.61 -36.21
C GLY A 316 -8.12 -34.17 -34.78
N GLY A 317 -9.26 -34.31 -34.09
CA GLY A 317 -9.35 -34.87 -32.75
C GLY A 317 -9.35 -33.83 -31.62
N LEU A 318 -9.42 -34.36 -30.39
CA LEU A 318 -9.39 -33.59 -29.14
C LEU A 318 -7.95 -33.25 -28.75
N LEU A 319 -7.75 -32.10 -28.10
CA LEU A 319 -6.49 -31.79 -27.41
C LEU A 319 -6.34 -32.65 -26.14
N PRO A 320 -5.12 -32.90 -25.62
CA PRO A 320 -4.90 -33.62 -24.36
C PRO A 320 -5.56 -32.96 -23.14
N THR A 321 -5.79 -31.65 -23.23
CA THR A 321 -6.48 -30.79 -22.26
C THR A 321 -8.01 -30.87 -22.34
N ALA A 322 -8.58 -31.56 -23.32
CA ALA A 322 -10.03 -31.63 -23.54
C ALA A 322 -10.76 -32.55 -22.54
N ASN A 323 -11.96 -32.15 -22.12
CA ASN A 323 -12.89 -33.00 -21.40
C ASN A 323 -13.90 -33.65 -22.35
N PRO A 324 -13.73 -34.92 -22.74
CA PRO A 324 -14.63 -35.57 -23.69
C PRO A 324 -16.03 -35.84 -23.12
N LYS A 325 -16.22 -35.85 -21.80
CA LYS A 325 -17.51 -36.18 -21.17
C LYS A 325 -18.49 -35.01 -21.11
N ASN A 326 -17.97 -33.78 -21.13
CA ASN A 326 -18.73 -32.55 -20.90
C ASN A 326 -18.81 -31.65 -22.14
N ALA A 327 -18.67 -32.20 -23.35
CA ALA A 327 -18.91 -31.40 -24.55
C ALA A 327 -20.39 -31.01 -24.66
N GLN A 328 -20.67 -29.90 -25.34
CA GLN A 328 -22.02 -29.37 -25.52
C GLN A 328 -22.30 -29.20 -27.01
N ILE A 329 -23.54 -29.44 -27.43
CA ILE A 329 -24.04 -29.12 -28.76
C ILE A 329 -25.09 -28.03 -28.61
N GLU A 330 -24.81 -26.84 -29.13
CA GLU A 330 -25.78 -25.76 -29.27
C GLU A 330 -26.51 -25.94 -30.61
N ARG A 331 -27.84 -26.13 -30.55
CA ARG A 331 -28.71 -26.40 -31.71
C ARG A 331 -29.87 -25.42 -31.77
N VAL A 332 -30.12 -24.85 -32.95
CA VAL A 332 -31.35 -24.10 -33.23
C VAL A 332 -32.46 -25.09 -33.60
N THR A 333 -33.53 -25.11 -32.82
CA THR A 333 -34.70 -25.96 -33.07
C THR A 333 -35.63 -25.37 -34.14
N THR A 334 -36.50 -26.20 -34.70
CA THR A 334 -37.51 -25.78 -35.70
C THR A 334 -38.52 -24.76 -35.17
N SER A 335 -38.62 -24.58 -33.84
CA SER A 335 -39.42 -23.52 -33.20
C SER A 335 -38.65 -22.21 -33.00
N GLY A 336 -37.43 -22.08 -33.53
CA GLY A 336 -36.59 -20.89 -33.41
C GLY A 336 -35.90 -20.73 -32.06
N MET A 337 -36.03 -21.70 -31.15
CA MET A 337 -35.38 -21.68 -29.84
C MET A 337 -34.01 -22.37 -29.90
N TYR A 338 -33.02 -21.81 -29.21
CA TYR A 338 -31.76 -22.51 -28.96
C TYR A 338 -31.96 -23.60 -27.90
N THR A 339 -31.36 -24.76 -28.14
CA THR A 339 -31.24 -25.86 -27.18
C THR A 339 -29.78 -26.22 -26.98
N LEU A 340 -29.44 -26.63 -25.77
CA LEU A 340 -28.09 -27.03 -25.40
C LEU A 340 -28.14 -28.49 -24.94
N MET A 341 -27.50 -29.37 -25.71
CA MET A 341 -27.45 -30.81 -25.46
C MET A 341 -26.07 -31.18 -24.92
N GLN A 342 -25.98 -32.03 -23.90
CA GLN A 342 -24.70 -32.62 -23.51
C GLN A 342 -24.32 -33.74 -24.50
N ALA A 343 -23.04 -33.80 -24.86
CA ALA A 343 -22.50 -34.81 -25.76
C ALA A 343 -21.25 -35.47 -25.14
N ASN A 344 -21.28 -36.80 -25.07
CA ASN A 344 -20.12 -37.60 -24.69
C ASN A 344 -19.31 -37.93 -25.95
N LEU A 345 -18.10 -37.37 -26.04
CA LEU A 345 -17.14 -37.57 -27.14
C LEU A 345 -16.08 -38.65 -26.81
N ALA A 346 -16.17 -39.32 -25.66
CA ALA A 346 -15.12 -40.21 -25.14
C ALA A 346 -14.98 -41.57 -25.87
N ILE A 347 -15.65 -41.75 -27.01
CA ILE A 347 -15.99 -43.08 -27.52
C ILE A 347 -15.05 -43.52 -28.65
N LYS A 348 -14.05 -44.32 -28.26
CA LYS A 348 -13.62 -45.50 -29.05
C LYS A 348 -14.13 -46.75 -28.33
N GLY A 349 -15.16 -47.40 -28.88
CA GLY A 349 -15.49 -48.80 -28.55
C GLY A 349 -16.57 -49.09 -27.50
N SER A 350 -17.43 -48.14 -27.13
CA SER A 350 -18.67 -48.43 -26.36
C SER A 350 -19.91 -48.36 -27.25
N ASN A 351 -20.96 -49.13 -26.89
CA ASN A 351 -22.25 -49.19 -27.60
C ASN A 351 -23.13 -47.93 -27.40
N GLU A 352 -22.59 -46.83 -26.86
CA GLU A 352 -23.29 -45.56 -26.79
C GLU A 352 -23.18 -44.84 -28.14
N THR A 353 -24.31 -44.52 -28.76
CA THR A 353 -24.34 -43.79 -30.03
C THR A 353 -23.81 -42.37 -29.82
N SER A 354 -22.70 -42.03 -30.49
CA SER A 354 -22.19 -40.66 -30.56
C SER A 354 -23.30 -39.69 -30.99
N ALA A 355 -23.37 -38.53 -30.35
CA ALA A 355 -24.48 -37.60 -30.54
C ALA A 355 -24.65 -37.20 -32.01
N ASN A 356 -25.85 -37.39 -32.55
CA ASN A 356 -26.19 -37.01 -33.92
C ASN A 356 -26.15 -35.49 -34.09
N VAL A 357 -25.49 -35.02 -35.15
CA VAL A 357 -25.37 -33.60 -35.50
C VAL A 357 -26.35 -33.21 -36.61
N GLN A 358 -26.68 -31.92 -36.67
CA GLN A 358 -27.60 -31.32 -37.63
C GLN A 358 -26.99 -30.03 -38.21
N ASN A 359 -27.55 -29.56 -39.33
CA ASN A 359 -27.14 -28.31 -39.95
C ASN A 359 -27.27 -27.12 -38.99
N GLY A 360 -26.19 -26.35 -38.81
CA GLY A 360 -26.16 -25.19 -37.92
C GLY A 360 -25.88 -25.53 -36.45
N ASP A 361 -25.57 -26.79 -36.12
CA ASP A 361 -25.07 -27.15 -34.79
C ASP A 361 -23.68 -26.53 -34.53
N LEU A 362 -23.44 -26.14 -33.27
CA LEU A 362 -22.13 -25.79 -32.75
C LEU A 362 -21.73 -26.77 -31.64
N ILE A 363 -20.69 -27.56 -31.88
CA ILE A 363 -20.07 -28.47 -30.91
C ILE A 363 -19.00 -27.70 -30.12
N ARG A 364 -19.17 -27.58 -28.81
CA ARG A 364 -18.23 -26.91 -27.91
C ARG A 364 -17.56 -27.94 -26.99
N VAL A 365 -16.24 -28.04 -27.09
CA VAL A 365 -15.40 -28.93 -26.28
C VAL A 365 -14.72 -28.12 -25.19
N PHE A 366 -15.05 -28.39 -23.93
CA PHE A 366 -14.46 -27.71 -22.78
C PHE A 366 -13.16 -28.38 -22.34
N PRO A 367 -12.24 -27.64 -21.68
CA PRO A 367 -11.10 -28.25 -21.03
C PRO A 367 -11.51 -29.15 -19.85
N VAL A 368 -10.61 -30.06 -19.49
CA VAL A 368 -10.62 -30.72 -18.19
C VAL A 368 -10.56 -29.62 -17.13
N LEU A 369 -11.44 -29.70 -16.13
CA LEU A 369 -11.41 -28.76 -15.02
C LEU A 369 -10.07 -28.92 -14.29
N ASP A 370 -9.35 -27.82 -14.06
CA ASP A 370 -8.11 -27.75 -13.27
C ASP A 370 -8.37 -28.00 -11.77
N LYS A 371 -8.97 -29.14 -11.45
CA LYS A 371 -9.29 -29.60 -10.11
C LYS A 371 -8.42 -30.80 -9.78
N MET A 372 -7.25 -30.50 -9.22
CA MET A 372 -6.45 -31.49 -8.51
C MET A 372 -7.13 -31.78 -7.17
N ASP A 373 -8.15 -32.64 -7.17
CA ASP A 373 -8.87 -32.98 -5.94
C ASP A 373 -7.97 -33.77 -4.98
N ASP A 374 -7.17 -34.73 -5.47
CA ASP A 374 -6.28 -35.59 -4.66
C ASP A 374 -4.92 -34.96 -4.31
N VAL A 375 -4.92 -33.69 -3.88
CA VAL A 375 -3.69 -32.95 -3.50
C VAL A 375 -3.83 -32.28 -2.13
N VAL A 376 -2.77 -32.32 -1.32
CA VAL A 376 -2.59 -31.48 -0.12
C VAL A 376 -1.55 -30.41 -0.41
N LEU A 377 -1.81 -29.16 -0.04
CA LEU A 377 -0.89 -28.04 -0.23
C LEU A 377 -0.04 -27.81 1.03
N LEU A 378 1.29 -27.95 0.92
CA LEU A 378 2.22 -27.52 1.96
C LEU A 378 2.69 -26.08 1.69
N SER A 379 2.60 -25.21 2.69
CA SER A 379 2.85 -23.77 2.54
C SER A 379 3.40 -23.13 3.83
N GLY A 380 3.83 -21.88 3.73
CA GLY A 380 4.47 -21.15 4.83
C GLY A 380 5.99 -21.40 4.88
N HIS A 381 6.56 -21.50 6.07
CA HIS A 381 8.02 -21.46 6.30
C HIS A 381 8.76 -22.79 6.06
N VAL A 382 8.51 -23.39 4.90
CA VAL A 382 9.12 -24.66 4.45
C VAL A 382 10.09 -24.43 3.29
N LEU A 383 11.08 -25.32 3.12
CA LEU A 383 12.02 -25.24 1.99
C LEU A 383 11.32 -25.45 0.66
N THR A 384 10.44 -26.45 0.58
CA THR A 384 9.74 -26.89 -0.63
C THR A 384 8.20 -26.74 -0.47
N PRO A 385 7.65 -25.52 -0.57
CA PRO A 385 6.20 -25.32 -0.62
C PRO A 385 5.66 -25.81 -1.97
N GLY A 386 4.45 -26.38 -1.97
CA GLY A 386 3.84 -26.95 -3.17
C GLY A 386 2.73 -27.96 -2.87
N GLY A 387 2.09 -28.45 -3.94
CA GLY A 387 1.11 -29.52 -3.87
C GLY A 387 1.79 -30.89 -3.77
N PHE A 388 1.35 -31.71 -2.83
CA PHE A 388 1.77 -33.09 -2.63
C PHE A 388 0.59 -34.02 -2.91
N GLN A 389 0.85 -35.19 -3.48
CA GLN A 389 -0.18 -36.19 -3.76
C GLN A 389 -0.82 -36.66 -2.44
N TRP A 390 -2.15 -36.57 -2.35
CA TRP A 390 -2.91 -37.15 -1.24
C TRP A 390 -3.10 -38.66 -1.45
N PHE A 391 -3.18 -39.39 -0.33
CA PHE A 391 -3.58 -40.79 -0.32
C PHE A 391 -4.46 -41.08 0.90
N GLU A 392 -5.29 -42.13 0.81
CA GLU A 392 -6.19 -42.50 1.89
C GLU A 392 -5.42 -42.86 3.17
N GLY A 393 -5.76 -42.20 4.28
CA GLY A 393 -5.08 -42.37 5.57
C GLY A 393 -3.89 -41.44 5.84
N MET A 394 -3.49 -40.59 4.87
CA MET A 394 -2.38 -39.64 5.01
C MET A 394 -2.51 -38.74 6.25
N ARG A 395 -1.41 -38.54 6.98
CA ARG A 395 -1.32 -37.64 8.15
C ARG A 395 -0.29 -36.54 7.98
N VAL A 396 -0.26 -35.58 8.92
CA VAL A 396 0.75 -34.52 8.98
C VAL A 396 2.19 -35.08 8.93
N SER A 397 2.48 -36.17 9.66
CA SER A 397 3.78 -36.86 9.62
C SER A 397 4.16 -37.43 8.24
N ASP A 398 3.16 -37.62 7.38
CA ASP A 398 3.33 -38.15 6.02
C ASP A 398 3.49 -37.03 4.98
N LEU A 399 3.24 -35.77 5.37
CA LEU A 399 3.57 -34.58 4.57
C LEU A 399 4.90 -33.96 5.03
N ILE A 400 5.16 -33.94 6.33
CA ILE A 400 6.35 -33.35 6.96
C ILE A 400 7.13 -34.46 7.67
N HIS A 401 7.76 -35.34 6.88
CA HIS A 401 8.48 -36.52 7.38
C HIS A 401 9.66 -36.22 8.31
N SER A 402 10.27 -35.04 8.21
CA SER A 402 11.41 -34.65 9.04
C SER A 402 11.62 -33.13 9.09
N LYS A 403 12.38 -32.69 10.10
CA LYS A 403 12.72 -31.27 10.31
C LYS A 403 13.51 -30.64 9.17
N SER A 404 14.16 -31.43 8.30
CA SER A 404 14.94 -30.89 7.18
C SER A 404 14.08 -30.26 6.07
N ILE A 405 12.76 -30.47 6.08
CA ILE A 405 11.82 -29.82 5.16
C ILE A 405 11.51 -28.38 5.60
N LEU A 406 11.79 -28.03 6.86
CA LEU A 406 11.49 -26.72 7.45
C LEU A 406 12.65 -25.74 7.24
N ARG A 407 12.34 -24.44 7.09
CA ARG A 407 13.35 -23.38 7.06
C ARG A 407 13.86 -23.07 8.47
N GLN A 408 15.05 -22.47 8.57
CA GLN A 408 15.53 -21.91 9.84
C GLN A 408 14.57 -20.82 10.34
N GLY A 409 14.19 -20.87 11.62
CA GLY A 409 13.15 -20.02 12.19
C GLY A 409 11.72 -20.43 11.80
N ALA A 410 11.50 -21.72 11.52
CA ALA A 410 10.15 -22.29 11.49
C ALA A 410 9.63 -22.43 12.92
N GLU A 411 8.35 -22.12 13.10
CA GLU A 411 7.65 -22.36 14.34
C GLU A 411 7.43 -23.87 14.51
N PHE A 412 7.75 -24.36 15.70
CA PHE A 412 7.62 -25.76 16.09
C PHE A 412 6.40 -26.00 16.97
N ASP A 413 5.98 -24.99 17.75
CA ASP A 413 4.90 -25.17 18.72
C ASP A 413 3.49 -24.98 18.15
N ALA A 414 3.38 -24.41 16.94
CA ALA A 414 2.12 -24.19 16.25
C ALA A 414 2.25 -24.32 14.72
N ALA A 415 1.32 -25.03 14.11
CA ALA A 415 1.00 -24.98 12.69
C ALA A 415 -0.52 -25.09 12.51
N MET A 416 -1.02 -24.85 11.29
CA MET A 416 -2.46 -24.85 11.01
C MET A 416 -2.79 -25.59 9.71
N ILE A 417 -3.86 -26.39 9.75
CA ILE A 417 -4.53 -26.93 8.57
C ILE A 417 -5.70 -25.99 8.23
N GLN A 418 -5.70 -25.44 7.03
CA GLN A 418 -6.87 -24.84 6.41
C GLN A 418 -7.60 -25.93 5.62
N ARG A 419 -8.86 -26.18 5.95
CA ARG A 419 -9.70 -27.25 5.38
C ARG A 419 -10.99 -26.67 4.81
N GLU A 420 -11.46 -27.20 3.67
CA GLU A 420 -12.80 -26.92 3.13
C GLU A 420 -13.79 -27.96 3.70
N ASP A 421 -14.84 -27.52 4.39
CA ASP A 421 -15.94 -28.41 4.77
C ASP A 421 -16.65 -28.93 3.52
N ARG A 422 -16.85 -30.24 3.43
CA ARG A 422 -17.45 -30.86 2.23
C ARG A 422 -18.94 -30.55 2.08
N THR A 423 -19.63 -30.18 3.17
CA THR A 423 -21.08 -29.99 3.24
C THR A 423 -21.51 -28.56 2.93
N ASP A 424 -20.95 -27.56 3.63
CA ASP A 424 -21.29 -26.14 3.46
C ASP A 424 -20.25 -25.33 2.67
N LYS A 425 -19.15 -25.98 2.24
CA LYS A 425 -18.05 -25.40 1.45
C LYS A 425 -17.30 -24.26 2.14
N ARG A 426 -17.43 -24.11 3.46
CA ARG A 426 -16.71 -23.10 4.22
C ARG A 426 -15.32 -23.54 4.66
N THR A 427 -14.49 -22.54 4.89
CA THR A 427 -13.15 -22.67 5.45
C THR A 427 -13.22 -22.97 6.94
N GLN A 428 -12.51 -24.01 7.35
CA GLN A 428 -12.21 -24.36 8.72
C GLN A 428 -10.70 -24.22 8.95
N ALA A 429 -10.33 -23.75 10.13
CA ALA A 429 -8.96 -23.79 10.62
C ALA A 429 -8.85 -24.87 11.70
N ILE A 430 -7.78 -25.66 11.67
CA ILE A 430 -7.45 -26.65 12.69
C ILE A 430 -5.98 -26.44 13.07
N TYR A 431 -5.72 -26.09 14.32
CA TYR A 431 -4.37 -25.90 14.82
C TYR A 431 -3.83 -27.17 15.47
N PHE A 432 -2.52 -27.36 15.40
CA PHE A 432 -1.82 -28.49 16.01
C PHE A 432 -0.38 -28.09 16.37
N ASN A 433 0.23 -28.78 17.32
CA ASN A 433 1.65 -28.61 17.61
C ASN A 433 2.51 -29.37 16.58
N LEU A 434 3.31 -28.65 15.79
CA LEU A 434 4.09 -29.25 14.70
C LEU A 434 5.17 -30.21 15.23
N GLN A 435 5.83 -29.85 16.32
CA GLN A 435 6.88 -30.64 16.95
C GLN A 435 6.37 -32.01 17.43
N ASN A 436 5.17 -32.06 18.04
CA ASN A 436 4.52 -33.30 18.44
C ASN A 436 4.16 -34.14 17.21
N ALA A 437 3.50 -33.54 16.22
CA ALA A 437 3.02 -34.22 15.02
C ALA A 437 4.14 -34.92 14.22
N ILE A 438 5.34 -34.34 14.17
CA ILE A 438 6.51 -34.92 13.47
C ILE A 438 7.36 -35.85 14.34
N SER A 439 7.30 -35.73 15.68
CA SER A 439 8.18 -36.50 16.59
C SER A 439 7.55 -37.82 17.06
N ASP A 440 6.23 -37.86 17.25
CA ASP A 440 5.51 -39.09 17.58
C ASP A 440 4.24 -39.23 16.73
N LYS A 441 4.20 -40.33 15.97
CA LYS A 441 3.13 -40.65 15.01
C LYS A 441 1.77 -40.91 15.67
N TYR A 442 1.75 -41.24 16.97
CA TYR A 442 0.54 -41.55 17.73
C TYR A 442 -0.01 -40.36 18.52
N THR A 443 0.62 -39.19 18.43
CA THR A 443 0.13 -37.96 19.07
C THR A 443 -1.24 -37.53 18.52
N LYS A 444 -2.02 -36.86 19.38
CA LYS A 444 -3.24 -36.14 18.96
C LYS A 444 -2.98 -35.07 17.90
N ASP A 445 -1.76 -34.55 17.84
CA ASP A 445 -1.33 -33.49 16.92
C ASP A 445 -0.99 -34.03 15.52
N ASN A 446 -0.74 -35.35 15.37
CA ASN A 446 -0.54 -35.99 14.07
C ASN A 446 -1.87 -36.22 13.33
N LEU A 447 -2.53 -35.12 12.97
CA LEU A 447 -3.86 -35.08 12.37
C LEU A 447 -3.93 -35.79 11.01
N LEU A 448 -5.09 -36.37 10.71
CA LEU A 448 -5.40 -36.97 9.41
C LEU A 448 -5.77 -35.88 8.40
N LEU A 449 -5.12 -35.93 7.24
CA LEU A 449 -5.27 -34.99 6.14
C LEU A 449 -6.37 -35.43 5.18
N HIS A 450 -7.03 -34.45 4.57
CA HIS A 450 -8.05 -34.64 3.55
C HIS A 450 -7.59 -34.04 2.21
N PRO A 451 -8.13 -34.53 1.08
CA PRO A 451 -7.89 -33.92 -0.21
C PRO A 451 -8.32 -32.44 -0.20
N ARG A 452 -7.48 -31.58 -0.77
CA ARG A 452 -7.56 -30.10 -0.77
C ARG A 452 -7.36 -29.42 0.59
N ASP A 453 -6.83 -30.11 1.60
CA ASP A 453 -6.26 -29.45 2.78
C ASP A 453 -5.03 -28.60 2.40
N GLN A 454 -4.83 -27.49 3.11
CA GLN A 454 -3.61 -26.71 3.08
C GLN A 454 -2.96 -26.69 4.47
N VAL A 455 -1.76 -27.24 4.59
CA VAL A 455 -0.94 -27.16 5.81
C VAL A 455 -0.07 -25.90 5.72
N ILE A 456 -0.17 -25.06 6.74
CA ILE A 456 0.54 -23.79 6.89
C ILE A 456 1.49 -23.91 8.08
N VAL A 457 2.80 -23.87 7.80
CA VAL A 457 3.86 -23.79 8.82
C VAL A 457 4.21 -22.32 9.05
N PHE A 458 4.17 -21.87 10.31
CA PHE A 458 4.47 -20.47 10.62
C PHE A 458 5.98 -20.20 10.69
N ASP A 459 6.37 -18.94 10.48
CA ASP A 459 7.71 -18.44 10.80
C ASP A 459 7.74 -17.72 12.16
N THR A 460 8.91 -17.67 12.81
CA THR A 460 9.13 -17.05 14.14
C THR A 460 9.50 -15.57 14.09
N HIS A 461 9.67 -14.97 12.91
CA HIS A 461 10.16 -13.59 12.73
C HIS A 461 9.04 -12.61 12.41
N SER A 462 7.94 -13.06 11.82
CA SER A 462 6.78 -12.25 11.45
C SER A 462 5.58 -12.49 12.38
N PRO A 463 4.74 -11.47 12.67
CA PRO A 463 3.57 -11.65 13.54
C PRO A 463 2.61 -12.70 12.98
N ARG A 464 2.29 -13.75 13.75
CA ARG A 464 1.48 -14.89 13.27
C ARG A 464 0.10 -14.50 12.71
N ALA A 465 -0.54 -13.47 13.27
CA ALA A 465 -1.78 -12.91 12.74
C ALA A 465 -1.64 -12.33 11.31
N SER A 466 -0.47 -11.79 10.93
CA SER A 466 -0.25 -11.29 9.55
C SER A 466 -0.07 -12.44 8.55
N GLN A 467 0.57 -13.54 8.96
CA GLN A 467 0.68 -14.78 8.18
C GLN A 467 -0.71 -15.38 7.89
N LEU A 468 -1.65 -15.24 8.82
CA LEU A 468 -3.03 -15.75 8.74
C LEU A 468 -4.03 -14.80 8.08
N SER A 469 -3.64 -13.56 7.76
CA SER A 469 -4.52 -12.52 7.18
C SER A 469 -5.36 -13.00 6.00
N LYS A 470 -4.75 -13.71 5.03
CA LYS A 470 -5.46 -14.27 3.86
C LYS A 470 -6.56 -15.25 4.23
N VAL A 471 -6.36 -16.06 5.27
CA VAL A 471 -7.34 -17.05 5.75
C VAL A 471 -8.46 -16.34 6.50
N VAL A 472 -8.12 -15.35 7.33
CA VAL A 472 -9.09 -14.48 8.01
C VAL A 472 -10.00 -13.77 7.00
N THR A 473 -9.44 -13.07 6.01
CA THR A 473 -10.23 -12.39 4.98
C THR A 473 -11.09 -13.34 4.15
N LYS A 474 -10.62 -14.57 3.87
CA LYS A 474 -11.44 -15.59 3.23
C LYS A 474 -12.65 -15.96 4.11
N MET A 475 -12.44 -16.19 5.41
CA MET A 475 -13.51 -16.52 6.36
C MET A 475 -14.47 -15.34 6.62
N GLU A 476 -14.00 -14.10 6.53
CA GLU A 476 -14.82 -12.89 6.57
C GLU A 476 -15.76 -12.80 5.36
N ASN A 477 -15.24 -13.10 4.16
CA ASN A 477 -16.04 -13.12 2.92
C ASN A 477 -17.03 -14.31 2.86
N GLU A 478 -16.76 -15.42 3.55
CA GLU A 478 -17.65 -16.59 3.67
C GLU A 478 -18.73 -16.44 4.77
N ALA A 479 -18.67 -15.36 5.56
CA ALA A 479 -19.59 -15.12 6.66
C ALA A 479 -20.95 -14.63 6.18
N THR A 480 -22.02 -15.05 6.87
CA THR A 480 -23.39 -14.63 6.59
C THR A 480 -24.11 -14.27 7.88
N ALA A 481 -25.29 -13.61 7.77
CA ALA A 481 -26.08 -13.26 8.95
C ALA A 481 -26.38 -14.48 9.86
N SER A 482 -26.65 -15.64 9.27
CA SER A 482 -26.92 -16.90 9.99
C SER A 482 -25.67 -17.68 10.41
N ALA A 483 -24.48 -17.29 9.96
CA ALA A 483 -23.22 -17.96 10.24
C ALA A 483 -22.08 -16.92 10.38
N PRO A 484 -21.82 -16.41 11.58
CA PRO A 484 -20.83 -15.36 11.80
C PRO A 484 -19.42 -15.84 11.49
N VAL A 485 -18.55 -14.90 11.14
CA VAL A 485 -17.12 -15.16 10.93
C VAL A 485 -16.51 -15.83 12.17
N LYS A 486 -15.99 -17.06 11.98
CA LYS A 486 -15.36 -17.86 13.04
C LYS A 486 -13.93 -17.36 13.28
N VAL A 487 -13.79 -16.22 13.93
CA VAL A 487 -12.51 -15.64 14.37
C VAL A 487 -12.55 -15.18 15.82
N VAL A 488 -11.38 -15.08 16.45
CA VAL A 488 -11.14 -14.47 17.77
C VAL A 488 -10.06 -13.39 17.65
N ASP A 489 -10.22 -12.29 18.39
CA ASP A 489 -9.32 -11.12 18.40
C ASP A 489 -8.53 -11.12 19.72
N ILE A 490 -7.23 -11.41 19.71
CA ILE A 490 -6.39 -11.53 20.92
C ILE A 490 -5.44 -10.34 21.03
N LYS A 491 -5.48 -9.62 22.16
CA LYS A 491 -4.79 -8.34 22.36
C LYS A 491 -4.08 -8.22 23.70
N GLY A 492 -3.07 -7.37 23.71
CA GLY A 492 -2.31 -6.97 24.90
C GLY A 492 -1.02 -7.75 25.04
N ALA A 493 -0.69 -8.18 26.26
CA ALA A 493 0.58 -8.84 26.60
C ALA A 493 0.62 -10.29 26.08
N ILE A 494 1.03 -10.46 24.82
CA ILE A 494 1.20 -11.75 24.14
C ILE A 494 2.18 -11.58 22.97
N PRO A 495 3.02 -12.58 22.62
CA PRO A 495 4.04 -12.42 21.56
C PRO A 495 3.48 -12.08 20.17
N HIS A 496 2.29 -12.58 19.82
CA HIS A 496 1.66 -12.31 18.53
C HIS A 496 0.19 -11.88 18.68
N PRO A 497 -0.10 -10.61 18.99
CA PRO A 497 -1.47 -10.10 19.05
C PRO A 497 -2.09 -10.00 17.65
N GLY A 498 -3.42 -10.13 17.56
CA GLY A 498 -4.19 -9.96 16.34
C GLY A 498 -5.39 -10.90 16.21
N THR A 499 -5.95 -10.96 15.00
CA THR A 499 -7.12 -11.79 14.68
C THR A 499 -6.69 -13.19 14.23
N TYR A 500 -7.28 -14.22 14.83
CA TYR A 500 -7.01 -15.63 14.53
C TYR A 500 -8.30 -16.33 14.07
N PRO A 501 -8.24 -17.17 13.02
CA PRO A 501 -9.26 -18.19 12.76
C PRO A 501 -9.59 -19.00 14.01
N LEU A 502 -10.87 -19.21 14.29
CA LEU A 502 -11.38 -19.94 15.45
C LEU A 502 -11.81 -21.35 15.02
N HIS A 503 -11.15 -22.37 15.58
CA HIS A 503 -11.53 -23.77 15.37
C HIS A 503 -12.72 -24.17 16.25
N MET A 504 -13.47 -25.20 15.85
CA MET A 504 -14.67 -25.61 16.60
C MET A 504 -14.28 -26.19 17.97
N GLY A 505 -14.86 -25.64 19.05
CA GLY A 505 -14.60 -26.09 20.42
C GLY A 505 -13.33 -25.53 21.07
N ALA A 506 -12.61 -24.62 20.40
CA ALA A 506 -11.39 -23.99 20.93
C ALA A 506 -11.59 -23.35 22.30
N ARG A 507 -10.71 -23.64 23.26
CA ARG A 507 -10.69 -22.94 24.56
C ARG A 507 -9.71 -21.78 24.54
N LEU A 508 -9.85 -20.89 25.53
CA LEU A 508 -9.02 -19.71 25.70
C LEU A 508 -7.52 -20.05 25.72
N LEU A 509 -7.10 -21.00 26.56
CA LEU A 509 -5.68 -21.35 26.69
C LEU A 509 -5.10 -21.95 25.41
N ASP A 510 -5.88 -22.72 24.63
CA ASP A 510 -5.43 -23.28 23.36
C ASP A 510 -5.09 -22.15 22.37
N MET A 511 -5.99 -21.16 22.23
CA MET A 511 -5.78 -20.03 21.33
C MET A 511 -4.67 -19.09 21.81
N ILE A 512 -4.45 -18.95 23.12
CA ILE A 512 -3.28 -18.24 23.67
C ILE A 512 -1.99 -18.98 23.31
N GLN A 513 -1.95 -20.31 23.46
CA GLN A 513 -0.78 -21.11 23.07
C GLN A 513 -0.49 -20.95 21.57
N TYR A 514 -1.51 -21.05 20.71
CA TYR A 514 -1.35 -20.83 19.27
C TYR A 514 -1.00 -19.37 18.88
N ALA A 515 -1.22 -18.39 19.76
CA ALA A 515 -0.77 -17.01 19.60
C ALA A 515 0.62 -16.72 20.23
N GLY A 516 1.33 -17.75 20.71
CA GLY A 516 2.71 -17.68 21.20
C GLY A 516 2.89 -17.99 22.68
N GLY A 517 1.83 -18.38 23.39
CA GLY A 517 1.85 -18.60 24.84
C GLY A 517 1.77 -17.29 25.63
N LEU A 518 1.96 -17.38 26.94
CA LEU A 518 1.95 -16.22 27.84
C LEU A 518 3.34 -15.58 27.91
N GLU A 519 3.41 -14.27 27.72
CA GLU A 519 4.64 -13.49 27.87
C GLU A 519 5.05 -13.37 29.36
N GLY A 520 6.33 -13.09 29.62
CA GLY A 520 6.79 -12.76 30.97
C GLY A 520 6.12 -11.49 31.50
N GLY A 521 5.62 -11.53 32.74
CA GLY A 521 4.97 -10.38 33.39
C GLY A 521 3.49 -10.20 33.06
N VAL A 522 2.85 -11.13 32.34
CA VAL A 522 1.38 -11.16 32.18
C VAL A 522 0.69 -11.31 33.54
N ASP A 523 -0.37 -10.54 33.75
CA ASP A 523 -1.27 -10.63 34.91
C ASP A 523 -2.08 -11.93 34.84
N LEU A 524 -1.74 -12.87 35.72
CA LEU A 524 -2.41 -14.17 35.78
C LEU A 524 -3.74 -14.14 36.56
N GLU A 525 -4.00 -13.09 37.35
CA GLU A 525 -5.21 -12.98 38.19
C GLU A 525 -6.35 -12.24 37.46
N TYR A 526 -6.02 -11.47 36.41
CA TYR A 526 -6.97 -10.69 35.63
C TYR A 526 -6.68 -10.70 34.12
N ALA A 527 -7.48 -11.46 33.38
CA ALA A 527 -7.71 -11.33 31.95
C ALA A 527 -9.19 -11.02 31.68
N LEU A 528 -9.49 -10.47 30.51
CA LEU A 528 -10.84 -10.02 30.15
C LEU A 528 -11.27 -10.56 28.78
N LEU A 529 -12.42 -11.22 28.76
CA LEU A 529 -13.07 -11.70 27.54
C LEU A 529 -14.28 -10.81 27.24
N ALA A 530 -14.28 -10.13 26.10
CA ALA A 530 -15.43 -9.40 25.59
C ALA A 530 -16.16 -10.26 24.55
N ARG A 531 -17.39 -10.64 24.86
CA ARG A 531 -18.22 -11.57 24.09
C ARG A 531 -19.45 -10.87 23.53
N THR A 532 -19.71 -11.06 22.25
CA THR A 532 -20.92 -10.53 21.60
C THR A 532 -21.97 -11.63 21.54
N ASP A 533 -23.14 -11.43 22.13
CA ASP A 533 -24.26 -12.34 21.94
C ASP A 533 -24.71 -12.29 20.47
N LEU A 534 -24.69 -13.43 19.79
CA LEU A 534 -25.00 -13.54 18.37
C LEU A 534 -26.49 -13.31 18.04
N ILE A 535 -27.39 -13.40 19.04
CA ILE A 535 -28.83 -13.18 18.86
C ILE A 535 -29.20 -11.71 19.09
N SER A 536 -28.71 -11.10 20.18
CA SER A 536 -29.04 -9.71 20.53
C SER A 536 -28.04 -8.65 20.01
N ASP A 537 -26.90 -9.08 19.45
CA ASP A 537 -25.71 -8.28 19.11
C ASP A 537 -25.21 -7.38 20.25
N ARG A 538 -25.51 -7.73 21.51
CA ARG A 538 -25.05 -7.00 22.69
C ARG A 538 -23.67 -7.48 23.11
N LEU A 539 -22.77 -6.54 23.35
CA LEU A 539 -21.46 -6.84 23.92
C LEU A 539 -21.54 -6.95 25.44
N TYR A 540 -21.02 -8.04 26.01
CA TYR A 540 -20.82 -8.20 27.44
C TYR A 540 -19.38 -8.68 27.75
N PHE A 541 -19.02 -8.63 29.02
CA PHE A 541 -17.67 -8.97 29.48
C PHE A 541 -17.69 -10.11 30.49
N VAL A 542 -16.65 -10.94 30.44
CA VAL A 542 -16.39 -12.05 31.36
C VAL A 542 -14.97 -11.86 31.92
N ARG A 543 -14.84 -11.80 33.25
CA ARG A 543 -13.54 -11.84 33.94
C ARG A 543 -13.01 -13.26 33.84
N VAL A 544 -11.72 -13.42 33.55
CA VAL A 544 -11.03 -14.72 33.54
C VAL A 544 -9.77 -14.63 34.40
N SER A 545 -9.55 -15.60 35.28
CA SER A 545 -8.27 -15.80 35.96
C SER A 545 -7.46 -16.82 35.17
N LEU A 546 -6.33 -16.39 34.60
CA LEU A 546 -5.44 -17.29 33.84
C LEU A 546 -4.78 -18.31 34.77
N LYS A 547 -4.47 -17.91 36.00
CA LYS A 547 -3.93 -18.78 37.05
C LYS A 547 -4.87 -19.93 37.38
N GLU A 548 -6.16 -19.64 37.54
CA GLU A 548 -7.18 -20.68 37.77
C GLU A 548 -7.40 -21.53 36.52
N ALA A 549 -7.36 -20.94 35.32
CA ALA A 549 -7.44 -21.67 34.05
C ALA A 549 -6.28 -22.67 33.86
N LEU A 550 -5.06 -22.28 34.25
CA LEU A 550 -3.85 -23.12 34.17
C LEU A 550 -3.88 -24.29 35.17
N VAL A 551 -4.57 -24.15 36.31
CA VAL A 551 -4.67 -25.19 37.36
C VAL A 551 -5.91 -26.07 37.19
N ASN A 552 -7.08 -25.49 36.87
CA ASN A 552 -8.35 -26.19 36.67
C ASN A 552 -8.89 -25.94 35.25
N ASN A 553 -8.44 -26.80 34.32
CA ASN A 553 -8.54 -26.62 32.87
C ASN A 553 -9.98 -26.67 32.28
N LEU A 554 -11.03 -26.87 33.09
CA LEU A 554 -12.41 -26.99 32.59
C LEU A 554 -13.29 -25.78 32.89
N ASP A 555 -13.36 -25.33 34.15
CA ASP A 555 -14.34 -24.31 34.57
C ASP A 555 -13.85 -22.88 34.31
N HIS A 556 -12.54 -22.63 34.43
CA HIS A 556 -11.92 -21.31 34.31
C HIS A 556 -11.30 -21.06 32.93
N ASN A 557 -11.33 -22.06 32.04
CA ASN A 557 -10.81 -22.00 30.67
C ASN A 557 -11.96 -22.01 29.65
N PRO A 558 -12.64 -20.88 29.39
CA PRO A 558 -13.88 -20.85 28.61
C PRO A 558 -13.67 -21.28 27.16
N ILE A 559 -14.69 -21.96 26.60
CA ILE A 559 -14.78 -22.19 25.15
C ILE A 559 -15.07 -20.84 24.49
N LEU A 560 -14.26 -20.50 23.49
CA LEU A 560 -14.36 -19.25 22.73
C LEU A 560 -15.46 -19.33 21.66
N GLN A 561 -16.08 -18.20 21.39
CA GLN A 561 -17.17 -18.02 20.42
C GLN A 561 -16.74 -17.10 19.27
N PRO A 562 -17.40 -17.20 18.08
CA PRO A 562 -17.16 -16.29 16.97
C PRO A 562 -17.29 -14.82 17.39
N LYS A 563 -16.33 -13.98 16.98
CA LYS A 563 -16.21 -12.54 17.34
C LYS A 563 -15.79 -12.25 18.79
N ASP A 564 -15.46 -13.24 19.61
CA ASP A 564 -14.88 -13.00 20.94
C ASP A 564 -13.59 -12.17 20.85
N LYS A 565 -13.36 -11.34 21.86
CA LYS A 565 -12.13 -10.55 22.02
C LYS A 565 -11.48 -10.81 23.36
N VAL A 566 -10.23 -11.25 23.34
CA VAL A 566 -9.42 -11.57 24.52
C VAL A 566 -8.45 -10.43 24.78
N PHE A 567 -8.43 -9.93 26.02
CA PHE A 567 -7.50 -8.91 26.48
C PHE A 567 -6.64 -9.47 27.61
N LEU A 568 -5.33 -9.48 27.37
CA LEU A 568 -4.28 -9.91 28.29
C LEU A 568 -3.49 -8.68 28.75
N PHE A 569 -3.22 -8.55 30.03
CA PHE A 569 -2.58 -7.35 30.59
C PHE A 569 -1.23 -7.70 31.22
N ASN A 570 -0.34 -6.73 31.35
CA ASN A 570 0.88 -6.80 32.15
C ASN A 570 0.96 -5.52 33.03
N GLN A 571 2.15 -5.14 33.50
CA GLN A 571 2.36 -3.91 34.29
C GLN A 571 2.62 -2.65 33.44
N ASP A 572 3.09 -2.81 32.20
CA ASP A 572 3.49 -1.69 31.33
C ASP A 572 2.35 -1.17 30.43
N ILE A 573 1.39 -2.04 30.11
CA ILE A 573 0.24 -1.71 29.24
C ILE A 573 -0.81 -0.91 30.02
N ASP A 574 -1.21 0.25 29.48
CA ASP A 574 -2.42 0.95 29.91
C ASP A 574 -3.68 0.11 29.59
N ARG A 575 -4.14 -0.62 30.61
CA ARG A 575 -5.32 -1.48 30.57
C ARG A 575 -6.58 -0.72 30.14
N ALA A 576 -6.74 0.52 30.63
CA ALA A 576 -7.93 1.33 30.37
C ALA A 576 -7.98 1.81 28.92
N SER A 577 -6.82 2.18 28.33
CA SER A 577 -6.73 2.48 26.91
C SER A 577 -6.98 1.25 26.03
N LEU A 578 -6.45 0.07 26.38
CA LEU A 578 -6.62 -1.16 25.59
C LEU A 578 -8.10 -1.58 25.47
N ILE A 579 -8.88 -1.42 26.53
CA ILE A 579 -10.31 -1.78 26.57
C ILE A 579 -11.27 -0.63 26.21
N LYS A 580 -10.75 0.56 25.88
CA LYS A 580 -11.56 1.76 25.61
C LYS A 580 -12.62 1.53 24.53
N THR A 581 -12.24 0.98 23.37
CA THR A 581 -13.16 0.79 22.23
C THR A 581 -14.36 -0.13 22.55
N PRO A 582 -14.19 -1.35 23.10
CA PRO A 582 -15.33 -2.16 23.50
C PRO A 582 -16.12 -1.55 24.67
N LEU A 583 -15.48 -0.83 25.59
CA LEU A 583 -16.18 -0.16 26.69
C LEU A 583 -17.10 0.97 26.18
N GLU A 584 -16.65 1.76 25.20
CA GLU A 584 -17.49 2.77 24.54
C GLU A 584 -18.61 2.15 23.70
N ARG A 585 -18.46 0.91 23.17
CA ARG A 585 -19.55 0.16 22.54
C ARG A 585 -20.66 -0.12 23.57
N VAL A 586 -20.32 -0.68 24.72
CA VAL A 586 -21.29 -0.97 25.81
C VAL A 586 -21.99 0.29 26.31
N LYS A 587 -21.27 1.42 26.45
CA LYS A 587 -21.89 2.71 26.82
C LYS A 587 -22.93 3.19 25.82
N ARG A 588 -22.70 2.99 24.51
CA ARG A 588 -23.66 3.37 23.44
C ARG A 588 -24.84 2.39 23.30
N GLU A 589 -24.63 1.11 23.58
CA GLU A 589 -25.66 0.07 23.51
C GLU A 589 -26.59 0.04 24.74
N THR A 590 -26.23 0.77 25.79
CA THR A 590 -27.07 0.91 27.00
C THR A 590 -28.35 1.67 26.68
N GLN A 591 -29.50 1.08 27.03
CA GLN A 591 -30.81 1.67 26.75
C GLN A 591 -31.11 2.88 27.64
N PHE A 592 -31.96 3.79 27.15
CA PHE A 592 -32.46 4.92 27.95
C PHE A 592 -33.09 4.43 29.27
N GLY A 593 -32.77 5.11 30.38
CA GLY A 593 -33.16 4.70 31.74
C GLY A 593 -32.27 3.64 32.41
N GLN A 594 -31.36 2.98 31.68
CA GLN A 594 -30.39 2.05 32.25
C GLN A 594 -29.03 2.73 32.49
N GLN A 595 -28.30 2.28 33.51
CA GLN A 595 -26.92 2.70 33.74
C GLN A 595 -25.97 1.71 33.06
N ALA A 596 -25.01 2.21 32.26
CA ALA A 596 -24.04 1.37 31.57
C ALA A 596 -23.19 0.58 32.59
N PRO A 597 -22.99 -0.74 32.42
CA PRO A 597 -22.25 -1.59 33.36
C PRO A 597 -20.74 -1.30 33.27
N VAL A 598 -20.35 -0.15 33.81
CA VAL A 598 -19.00 0.40 33.83
C VAL A 598 -18.75 0.96 35.22
N VAL A 599 -17.60 0.63 35.79
CA VAL A 599 -17.12 1.13 37.08
C VAL A 599 -15.82 1.89 36.88
N GLN A 600 -15.52 2.83 37.78
CA GLN A 600 -14.32 3.67 37.70
C GLN A 600 -13.44 3.49 38.94
N VAL A 601 -12.13 3.55 38.75
CA VAL A 601 -11.14 3.50 39.82
C VAL A 601 -10.06 4.56 39.61
N SER A 602 -9.67 5.25 40.68
CA SER A 602 -8.67 6.33 40.63
C SER A 602 -7.89 6.48 41.93
N GLY A 603 -6.75 7.14 41.87
CA GLY A 603 -5.87 7.39 43.02
C GLY A 603 -4.69 6.42 43.02
N ALA A 604 -4.37 5.86 44.19
CA ALA A 604 -3.16 5.04 44.41
C ALA A 604 -3.26 3.59 43.87
N VAL A 605 -3.62 3.43 42.59
CA VAL A 605 -3.62 2.16 41.85
C VAL A 605 -2.64 2.22 40.68
N PHE A 606 -2.21 1.06 40.17
CA PHE A 606 -1.28 1.00 39.03
C PHE A 606 -1.93 1.56 37.75
N HIS A 607 -3.13 1.10 37.40
CA HIS A 607 -3.85 1.51 36.19
C HIS A 607 -5.21 2.15 36.53
N PRO A 608 -5.25 3.45 36.89
CA PRO A 608 -6.50 4.17 37.11
C PRO A 608 -7.29 4.31 35.79
N GLY A 609 -8.61 4.16 35.84
CA GLY A 609 -9.42 4.18 34.62
C GLY A 609 -10.87 3.72 34.80
N SER A 610 -11.54 3.49 33.68
CA SER A 610 -12.88 2.88 33.63
C SER A 610 -12.76 1.41 33.20
N TYR A 611 -13.45 0.52 33.90
CA TYR A 611 -13.45 -0.92 33.67
C TYR A 611 -14.87 -1.43 33.49
N PRO A 612 -15.10 -2.50 32.70
CA PRO A 612 -16.41 -3.09 32.56
C PRO A 612 -16.82 -3.79 33.86
N MET A 613 -18.08 -3.61 34.25
CA MET A 613 -18.65 -4.28 35.40
C MET A 613 -19.17 -5.66 35.00
N VAL A 614 -18.55 -6.72 35.53
CA VAL A 614 -19.05 -8.09 35.37
C VAL A 614 -20.15 -8.40 36.40
N PRO A 615 -21.08 -9.35 36.12
CA PRO A 615 -22.11 -9.72 37.09
C PRO A 615 -21.49 -10.19 38.42
N GLY A 616 -21.90 -9.58 39.54
CA GLY A 616 -21.38 -9.91 40.87
C GLY A 616 -20.02 -9.31 41.23
N MET A 617 -19.45 -8.44 40.39
CA MET A 617 -18.16 -7.78 40.62
C MET A 617 -18.11 -7.02 41.95
N ARG A 618 -16.99 -7.14 42.66
CA ARG A 618 -16.75 -6.56 43.98
C ARG A 618 -15.61 -5.55 43.96
N VAL A 619 -15.42 -4.87 45.09
CA VAL A 619 -14.33 -3.90 45.28
C VAL A 619 -12.95 -4.53 45.03
N GLU A 620 -12.72 -5.75 45.53
CA GLU A 620 -11.48 -6.50 45.30
C GLU A 620 -11.24 -6.76 43.81
N ASP A 621 -12.25 -7.22 43.05
CA ASP A 621 -12.16 -7.44 41.60
C ASP A 621 -11.77 -6.16 40.83
N LEU A 622 -12.27 -4.99 41.25
CA LEU A 622 -11.94 -3.71 40.62
C LEU A 622 -10.51 -3.26 40.94
N ILE A 623 -10.02 -3.55 42.14
CA ILE A 623 -8.62 -3.31 42.51
C ILE A 623 -7.70 -4.23 41.69
N SER A 624 -8.05 -5.52 41.53
CA SER A 624 -7.32 -6.45 40.65
C SER A 624 -7.36 -6.02 39.18
N ALA A 625 -8.51 -5.57 38.67
CA ALA A 625 -8.63 -5.03 37.31
C ALA A 625 -7.67 -3.85 37.07
N ALA A 626 -7.50 -2.98 38.08
CA ALA A 626 -6.57 -1.86 38.09
C ALA A 626 -5.08 -2.24 38.25
N GLY A 627 -4.74 -3.54 38.29
CA GLY A 627 -3.39 -4.04 38.54
C GLY A 627 -2.95 -3.99 40.00
N GLY A 628 -3.87 -3.78 40.93
CA GLY A 628 -3.61 -3.68 42.37
C GLY A 628 -3.34 -2.26 42.88
N MET A 629 -2.95 -2.19 44.15
CA MET A 629 -2.66 -0.96 44.87
C MET A 629 -1.16 -0.62 44.79
N LYS A 630 -0.83 0.67 44.62
CA LYS A 630 0.56 1.15 44.71
C LYS A 630 1.05 1.09 46.17
N GLU A 631 2.37 1.08 46.37
CA GLU A 631 2.96 1.08 47.73
C GLU A 631 2.52 2.30 48.55
N GLU A 632 2.36 3.45 47.90
CA GLU A 632 1.87 4.69 48.50
C GLU A 632 0.39 4.65 48.91
N ALA A 633 -0.37 3.60 48.54
CA ALA A 633 -1.80 3.50 48.82
C ALA A 633 -2.10 3.31 50.31
N TYR A 634 -3.14 3.98 50.78
CA TYR A 634 -3.71 3.77 52.10
C TYR A 634 -4.58 2.50 52.11
N GLY A 635 -3.94 1.34 52.11
CA GLY A 635 -4.57 0.00 52.00
C GLY A 635 -5.52 -0.42 53.13
N VAL A 636 -5.92 0.50 54.01
CA VAL A 636 -6.93 0.27 55.07
C VAL A 636 -8.32 0.70 54.60
N ALA A 637 -8.44 1.77 53.82
CA ALA A 637 -9.75 2.32 53.44
C ALA A 637 -9.74 3.06 52.10
N ALA A 638 -10.85 2.96 51.37
CA ALA A 638 -11.13 3.70 50.14
C ALA A 638 -12.45 4.49 50.26
N THR A 639 -12.67 5.44 49.36
CA THR A 639 -13.97 6.10 49.21
C THR A 639 -14.69 5.49 48.01
N LEU A 640 -15.92 5.01 48.20
CA LEU A 640 -16.81 4.57 47.13
C LEU A 640 -17.89 5.64 46.91
N SER A 641 -17.95 6.19 45.69
CA SER A 641 -19.00 7.12 45.26
C SER A 641 -19.97 6.42 44.32
N ARG A 642 -21.24 6.34 44.71
CA ARG A 642 -22.32 5.69 43.95
C ARG A 642 -23.30 6.71 43.41
N GLN A 643 -23.57 6.68 42.11
CA GLN A 643 -24.58 7.54 41.48
C GLN A 643 -25.96 6.88 41.53
N VAL A 644 -26.80 7.29 42.48
CA VAL A 644 -28.18 6.82 42.62
C VAL A 644 -29.11 7.68 41.77
N LEU A 645 -29.89 7.03 40.89
CA LEU A 645 -30.99 7.67 40.17
C LEU A 645 -32.24 7.68 41.06
N LEU A 646 -32.79 8.88 41.30
CA LEU A 646 -34.14 9.07 41.85
C LEU A 646 -35.09 9.40 40.70
N ASP A 647 -36.20 8.67 40.64
CA ASP A 647 -37.32 8.85 39.69
C ASP A 647 -36.92 8.92 38.21
N SER A 648 -35.78 8.29 37.85
CA SER A 648 -35.17 8.29 36.51
C SER A 648 -34.69 9.65 35.97
N GLU A 649 -34.89 10.75 36.71
CA GLU A 649 -34.52 12.11 36.29
C GLU A 649 -33.38 12.72 37.12
N PHE A 650 -33.33 12.47 38.43
CA PHE A 650 -32.38 13.11 39.33
C PHE A 650 -31.24 12.19 39.74
N SER A 651 -30.01 12.71 39.70
CA SER A 651 -28.80 11.98 40.09
C SER A 651 -28.28 12.47 41.43
N ARG A 652 -28.31 11.62 42.47
CA ARG A 652 -27.64 11.88 43.74
C ARG A 652 -26.40 11.00 43.88
N THR A 653 -25.24 11.63 44.04
CA THR A 653 -24.00 10.92 44.40
C THR A 653 -23.97 10.69 45.91
N ASP A 654 -23.92 9.43 46.33
CA ASP A 654 -23.67 9.01 47.70
C ASP A 654 -22.22 8.57 47.83
N SER A 655 -21.46 9.22 48.72
CA SER A 655 -20.02 8.94 48.92
C SER A 655 -19.80 8.39 50.32
N ARG A 656 -19.36 7.13 50.40
CA ARG A 656 -19.11 6.39 51.64
C ARG A 656 -17.66 5.94 51.75
N ALA A 657 -17.10 5.96 52.95
CA ALA A 657 -15.84 5.28 53.24
C ALA A 657 -16.10 3.77 53.37
N ILE A 658 -15.21 2.95 52.80
CA ILE A 658 -15.22 1.50 52.92
C ILE A 658 -13.88 1.01 53.47
N SER A 659 -13.91 0.00 54.34
CA SER A 659 -12.71 -0.73 54.75
C SER A 659 -12.27 -1.68 53.65
N LEU A 660 -10.95 -1.76 53.44
CA LEU A 660 -10.26 -2.72 52.58
C LEU A 660 -9.63 -3.88 53.39
N THR A 661 -9.69 -3.84 54.72
CA THR A 661 -9.14 -4.88 55.61
C THR A 661 -10.24 -5.65 56.36
N LYS A 662 -10.06 -6.97 56.51
CA LYS A 662 -10.98 -7.92 57.17
C LYS A 662 -10.95 -7.84 58.71
N SER A 663 -10.86 -6.62 59.26
CA SER A 663 -10.63 -6.36 60.67
C SER A 663 -11.90 -6.23 61.52
N ASP A 664 -13.10 -6.20 60.92
CA ASP A 664 -14.38 -6.11 61.63
C ASP A 664 -15.39 -7.18 61.14
N PRO A 665 -15.74 -8.18 61.97
CA PRO A 665 -16.70 -9.23 61.62
C PRO A 665 -18.14 -8.76 61.41
N LEU A 666 -18.50 -7.55 61.87
CA LEU A 666 -19.87 -7.01 61.77
C LEU A 666 -20.07 -6.12 60.54
N LEU A 667 -18.97 -5.73 59.85
CA LEU A 667 -18.95 -4.80 58.72
C LEU A 667 -17.89 -5.22 57.69
N ASP A 668 -18.03 -6.42 57.10
CA ASP A 668 -17.19 -6.82 55.96
C ASP A 668 -17.56 -6.05 54.68
N THR A 669 -17.06 -4.81 54.57
CA THR A 669 -17.17 -4.00 53.37
C THR A 669 -16.11 -4.35 52.31
N THR A 670 -15.15 -5.23 52.61
CA THR A 670 -14.13 -5.65 51.63
C THR A 670 -14.79 -6.41 50.48
N ASN A 671 -15.85 -7.14 50.81
CA ASN A 671 -16.63 -7.97 49.91
C ASN A 671 -17.83 -7.23 49.26
N LEU A 672 -17.86 -5.89 49.28
CA LEU A 672 -18.98 -5.10 48.78
C LEU A 672 -19.18 -5.24 47.26
N ILE A 673 -20.41 -5.54 46.85
CA ILE A 673 -20.80 -5.65 45.43
C ILE A 673 -20.91 -4.23 44.83
N LEU A 674 -20.28 -4.05 43.67
CA LEU A 674 -20.30 -2.81 42.92
C LEU A 674 -21.59 -2.68 42.11
N HIS A 675 -21.94 -1.44 41.76
CA HIS A 675 -23.07 -1.10 40.90
C HIS A 675 -22.59 -0.29 39.69
N PRO A 676 -23.38 -0.22 38.61
CA PRO A 676 -23.08 0.63 37.46
C PRO A 676 -22.79 2.09 37.87
N LYS A 677 -21.75 2.67 37.29
CA LYS A 677 -21.22 4.01 37.61
C LYS A 677 -20.68 4.21 39.03
N ASP A 678 -20.42 3.14 39.79
CA ASP A 678 -19.63 3.26 41.02
C ASP A 678 -18.20 3.74 40.70
N HIS A 679 -17.72 4.69 41.51
CA HIS A 679 -16.38 5.25 41.42
C HIS A 679 -15.61 5.03 42.73
N LEU A 680 -14.57 4.19 42.67
CA LEU A 680 -13.68 3.85 43.77
C LEU A 680 -12.44 4.77 43.78
N VAL A 681 -12.19 5.45 44.89
CA VAL A 681 -11.06 6.35 45.08
C VAL A 681 -10.13 5.82 46.17
N LEU A 682 -8.93 5.40 45.79
CA LEU A 682 -7.89 4.95 46.72
C LEU A 682 -7.01 6.12 47.11
N ARG A 683 -6.98 6.43 48.41
CA ARG A 683 -6.22 7.56 48.97
C ARG A 683 -4.75 7.17 49.11
N VAL A 684 -3.87 8.17 49.04
CA VAL A 684 -2.44 8.01 49.36
C VAL A 684 -2.26 8.04 50.89
N LYS A 685 -1.28 7.28 51.41
CA LYS A 685 -0.85 7.35 52.82
C LYS A 685 -0.50 8.81 53.17
N PRO A 686 -1.04 9.38 54.27
CA PRO A 686 -0.59 10.68 54.75
C PRO A 686 0.93 10.68 54.94
N GLU A 687 1.58 11.76 54.50
CA GLU A 687 3.01 12.01 54.68
C GLU A 687 3.98 11.04 53.94
N TRP A 688 3.51 10.36 52.89
CA TRP A 688 4.41 9.64 51.98
C TRP A 688 5.33 10.61 51.21
N VAL A 689 6.62 10.63 51.57
CA VAL A 689 7.66 11.43 50.90
C VAL A 689 8.33 10.54 49.85
N GLN A 690 7.96 10.73 48.57
CA GLN A 690 8.47 9.91 47.46
C GLN A 690 9.98 10.05 47.21
N SER A 691 10.59 11.18 47.58
CA SER A 691 12.03 11.42 47.42
C SER A 691 12.57 12.34 48.53
N PRO A 692 13.81 12.12 49.03
CA PRO A 692 14.48 13.10 49.87
C PRO A 692 14.63 14.44 49.12
N GLN A 693 14.19 15.52 49.75
CA GLN A 693 14.30 16.88 49.20
C GLN A 693 15.68 17.47 49.53
N TYR A 694 16.27 18.24 48.62
CA TYR A 694 17.60 18.83 48.77
C TYR A 694 17.64 20.31 48.39
N VAL A 695 18.49 21.05 49.11
CA VAL A 695 18.85 22.45 48.81
C VAL A 695 20.35 22.52 48.55
N GLN A 696 20.74 23.29 47.54
CA GLN A 696 22.14 23.55 47.19
C GLN A 696 22.57 24.89 47.79
N ILE A 697 23.72 24.92 48.48
CA ILE A 697 24.26 26.16 49.04
C ILE A 697 25.74 26.35 48.69
N GLU A 698 26.10 27.54 48.24
CA GLU A 698 27.37 27.85 47.58
C GLU A 698 27.86 29.27 47.93
N GLY A 699 29.16 29.52 47.76
CA GLY A 699 29.78 30.83 47.99
C GLY A 699 30.42 30.98 49.38
N GLU A 700 30.36 32.20 49.93
CA GLU A 700 31.04 32.65 51.16
C GLU A 700 30.35 32.16 52.44
N ILE A 701 30.43 30.85 52.63
CA ILE A 701 29.73 30.08 53.65
C ILE A 701 30.68 29.04 54.25
N THR A 702 30.49 28.69 55.54
CA THR A 702 31.42 27.79 56.25
C THR A 702 31.50 26.38 55.65
N PHE A 703 30.37 25.80 55.24
CA PHE A 703 30.31 24.45 54.64
C PHE A 703 29.40 24.38 53.39
N PRO A 704 29.83 24.88 52.22
CA PRO A 704 29.03 24.80 50.99
C PRO A 704 28.78 23.34 50.56
N GLY A 705 27.60 23.04 50.00
CA GLY A 705 27.23 21.68 49.61
C GLY A 705 25.73 21.47 49.36
N LYS A 706 25.33 20.19 49.24
CA LYS A 706 23.93 19.77 49.15
C LYS A 706 23.43 19.28 50.50
N TYR A 707 22.36 19.89 50.99
CA TYR A 707 21.75 19.57 52.27
C TYR A 707 20.38 18.97 52.06
N ARG A 708 20.10 17.84 52.72
CA ARG A 708 18.74 17.30 52.80
C ARG A 708 17.91 18.24 53.68
N ILE A 709 16.73 18.62 53.19
CA ILE A 709 15.74 19.37 53.97
C ILE A 709 14.57 18.49 54.40
N ASP A 710 13.96 18.85 55.52
CA ASP A 710 12.71 18.24 56.00
C ASP A 710 11.49 19.14 55.73
N LYS A 711 10.29 18.57 55.83
CA LYS A 711 9.03 19.24 55.47
C LYS A 711 8.77 20.46 56.37
N ARG A 712 8.81 21.67 55.78
CA ARG A 712 8.77 23.01 56.42
C ARG A 712 10.09 23.49 57.04
N GLU A 713 11.23 22.96 56.62
CA GLU A 713 12.51 23.56 56.98
C GLU A 713 12.67 24.98 56.39
N THR A 714 13.28 25.89 57.16
CA THR A 714 13.42 27.31 56.80
C THR A 714 14.86 27.72 56.52
N LEU A 715 15.05 28.90 55.94
CA LEU A 715 16.35 29.48 55.64
C LEU A 715 17.19 29.68 56.91
N CYS A 716 16.63 30.20 58.00
CA CYS A 716 17.31 30.29 59.31
C CYS A 716 17.79 28.93 59.81
N SER A 717 16.94 27.90 59.78
CA SER A 717 17.29 26.52 60.17
C SER A 717 18.45 25.96 59.33
N LEU A 718 18.39 26.15 58.01
CA LEU A 718 19.46 25.69 57.12
C LEU A 718 20.78 26.41 57.42
N MET A 719 20.80 27.74 57.60
CA MET A 719 22.04 28.47 57.87
C MET A 719 22.72 28.01 59.16
N GLN A 720 21.95 27.62 60.18
CA GLN A 720 22.48 27.01 61.40
C GLN A 720 23.13 25.64 61.13
N LYS A 721 22.50 24.77 60.32
CA LYS A 721 23.06 23.46 59.91
C LYS A 721 24.36 23.61 59.09
N VAL A 722 24.46 24.68 58.29
CA VAL A 722 25.56 24.95 57.37
C VAL A 722 26.76 25.65 58.06
N GLY A 723 26.62 26.02 59.35
CA GLY A 723 27.69 26.59 60.17
C GLY A 723 27.83 28.11 60.09
N GLY A 724 26.94 28.79 59.37
CA GLY A 724 26.96 30.24 59.17
C GLY A 724 27.76 30.70 57.94
N PHE A 725 28.17 31.97 57.97
CA PHE A 725 28.82 32.68 56.87
C PHE A 725 30.30 32.95 57.18
N THR A 726 31.12 33.20 56.16
CA THR A 726 32.51 33.67 56.33
C THR A 726 32.54 35.17 56.67
N GLU A 727 33.69 35.69 57.13
CA GLU A 727 33.87 37.12 57.41
C GLU A 727 33.76 38.02 56.16
N ASP A 728 34.02 37.45 54.98
CA ASP A 728 33.95 38.11 53.68
C ASP A 728 32.55 38.06 53.02
N ALA A 729 31.59 37.41 53.67
CA ALA A 729 30.27 37.12 53.12
C ALA A 729 29.35 38.35 53.02
N TYR A 730 28.75 38.55 51.85
CA TYR A 730 27.83 39.67 51.62
C TYR A 730 26.38 39.23 51.62
N LEU A 731 25.76 39.23 52.81
CA LEU A 731 24.38 38.80 53.04
C LEU A 731 23.37 39.51 52.13
N PHE A 732 23.53 40.82 51.91
CA PHE A 732 22.65 41.59 51.02
C PHE A 732 22.85 41.22 49.54
N GLY A 733 24.01 40.68 49.15
CA GLY A 733 24.24 40.18 47.78
C GLY A 733 23.68 38.78 47.50
N THR A 734 23.10 38.11 48.50
CA THR A 734 22.69 36.69 48.37
C THR A 734 21.70 36.48 47.22
N VAL A 735 21.99 35.50 46.37
CA VAL A 735 21.14 35.08 45.27
C VAL A 735 20.34 33.85 45.68
N PHE A 736 19.02 33.98 45.74
CA PHE A 736 18.09 32.88 45.99
C PHE A 736 17.41 32.46 44.69
N LEU A 737 17.57 31.21 44.26
CA LEU A 737 16.98 30.67 43.03
C LEU A 737 16.03 29.51 43.37
N ARG A 738 14.80 29.56 42.83
CA ARG A 738 13.73 28.58 43.10
C ARG A 738 13.01 28.14 41.83
N ASP A 739 12.87 26.83 41.63
CA ASP A 739 12.27 26.30 40.39
C ASP A 739 10.78 26.63 40.25
N SER A 740 10.00 26.62 41.33
CA SER A 740 8.56 26.97 41.28
C SER A 740 8.33 28.45 40.94
N VAL A 741 9.29 29.33 41.24
CA VAL A 741 9.30 30.74 40.82
C VAL A 741 9.76 30.82 39.36
N ARG A 742 10.82 30.08 38.98
CA ARG A 742 11.32 29.96 37.61
C ARG A 742 10.21 29.57 36.62
N GLN A 743 9.36 28.61 36.98
CA GLN A 743 8.24 28.19 36.15
C GLN A 743 7.16 29.27 36.01
N LYS A 744 6.87 30.04 37.07
CA LYS A 744 5.90 31.15 37.04
C LYS A 744 6.44 32.34 36.23
N GLU A 745 7.71 32.67 36.40
CA GLU A 745 8.43 33.66 35.58
C GLU A 745 8.42 33.26 34.11
N GLN A 746 8.76 32.00 33.78
CA GLN A 746 8.72 31.50 32.41
C GLN A 746 7.30 31.60 31.82
N GLN A 747 6.26 31.17 32.54
CA GLN A 747 4.88 31.31 32.07
C GLN A 747 4.45 32.78 31.89
N ALA A 748 4.99 33.71 32.69
CA ALA A 748 4.73 35.13 32.50
C ALA A 748 5.48 35.69 31.28
N LEU A 749 6.74 35.27 31.09
CA LEU A 749 7.58 35.59 29.95
C LEU A 749 6.96 35.08 28.65
N ASP A 750 6.55 33.81 28.60
CA ASP A 750 5.88 33.16 27.47
C ASP A 750 4.60 33.93 27.09
N ARG A 751 3.76 34.32 28.07
CA ARG A 751 2.56 35.15 27.82
C ARG A 751 2.91 36.54 27.27
N VAL A 752 4.01 37.15 27.72
CA VAL A 752 4.48 38.43 27.18
C VAL A 752 4.94 38.23 25.73
N PHE A 753 5.68 37.16 25.42
CA PHE A 753 6.05 36.83 24.04
C PHE A 753 4.84 36.52 23.15
N ASP A 754 3.84 35.78 23.62
CA ASP A 754 2.58 35.54 22.91
C ASP A 754 1.83 36.85 22.61
N GLN A 755 1.77 37.78 23.58
CA GLN A 755 1.18 39.11 23.38
C GLN A 755 1.98 39.94 22.38
N LEU A 756 3.30 39.84 22.43
CA LEU A 756 4.25 40.58 21.62
C LEU A 756 4.25 40.10 20.15
N GLU A 757 4.12 38.79 19.92
CA GLU A 757 3.89 38.17 18.61
C GLU A 757 2.54 38.64 18.02
N ARG A 758 1.46 38.65 18.83
CA ARG A 758 0.16 39.18 18.41
C ARG A 758 0.22 40.66 18.04
N LEU A 759 0.94 41.47 18.82
CA LEU A 759 1.11 42.89 18.54
C LEU A 759 1.94 43.14 17.26
N LEU A 760 2.93 42.30 16.94
CA LEU A 760 3.60 42.33 15.64
C LEU A 760 2.64 41.97 14.51
N ALA A 761 1.86 40.88 14.67
CA ALA A 761 0.88 40.46 13.68
C ALA A 761 -0.15 41.57 13.39
N ASP A 762 -0.71 42.20 14.42
CA ASP A 762 -1.67 43.31 14.30
C ASP A 762 -1.04 44.59 13.72
N ALA A 763 0.17 44.96 14.13
CA ALA A 763 0.86 46.14 13.60
C ALA A 763 1.18 46.01 12.10
N HIS A 764 1.32 44.78 11.60
CA HIS A 764 1.44 44.50 10.17
C HIS A 764 0.10 44.49 9.41
N ILE A 765 -1.03 44.36 10.11
CA ILE A 765 -2.39 44.45 9.55
C ILE A 765 -2.89 45.90 9.51
N SER A 766 -2.51 46.75 10.46
CA SER A 766 -3.11 48.08 10.63
C SER A 766 -2.46 49.24 9.86
N GLN A 767 -1.37 49.04 9.11
CA GLN A 767 -0.81 50.05 8.19
C GLN A 767 -1.46 49.96 6.79
N GLY A 768 -2.78 50.12 6.77
CA GLY A 768 -3.50 50.54 5.57
C GLY A 768 -3.40 52.07 5.42
N VAL A 769 -3.19 52.54 4.19
CA VAL A 769 -3.12 53.97 3.81
C VAL A 769 -1.84 54.72 4.22
N ASN A 770 -0.77 54.44 3.49
CA ASN A 770 -0.21 55.49 2.62
C ASN A 770 0.35 54.88 1.33
N LYS A 771 0.25 55.65 0.24
CA LYS A 771 0.74 55.23 -1.09
C LYS A 771 2.25 55.43 -1.19
N ASP A 772 2.83 54.71 -2.15
CA ASP A 772 4.13 54.98 -2.76
C ASP A 772 5.39 54.65 -1.95
N GLU A 773 5.60 53.36 -1.64
CA GLU A 773 6.88 52.68 -1.95
C GLU A 773 6.76 51.13 -1.92
N LYS A 774 7.30 50.44 -2.93
CA LYS A 774 7.18 48.98 -3.11
C LYS A 774 8.40 48.20 -2.58
N MET A 775 8.45 47.89 -1.29
CA MET A 775 9.30 46.79 -0.80
C MET A 775 8.67 45.40 -1.08
N PRO A 776 9.43 44.36 -1.51
CA PRO A 776 8.92 43.02 -1.75
C PRO A 776 8.32 42.34 -0.50
N LYS A 777 7.35 41.43 -0.69
CA LYS A 777 6.68 40.72 0.43
C LYS A 777 7.61 39.75 1.18
N ASP A 778 8.50 39.06 0.47
CA ASP A 778 9.33 37.98 1.03
C ASP A 778 10.48 38.49 1.93
N GLN A 779 10.85 39.76 1.82
CA GLN A 779 11.83 40.38 2.71
C GLN A 779 11.20 40.71 4.08
N ARG A 780 9.96 41.21 4.08
CA ARG A 780 9.26 41.72 5.28
C ARG A 780 9.01 40.62 6.31
N ALA A 781 8.63 39.41 5.87
CA ALA A 781 8.43 38.27 6.76
C ALA A 781 9.76 37.77 7.36
N LYS A 782 10.87 37.86 6.61
CA LYS A 782 12.21 37.48 7.09
C LYS A 782 12.72 38.43 8.15
N ASP A 783 12.60 39.74 7.97
CA ASP A 783 13.07 40.72 8.97
C ASP A 783 12.38 40.51 10.34
N VAL A 784 11.08 40.18 10.33
CA VAL A 784 10.31 39.85 11.55
C VAL A 784 10.75 38.52 12.15
N PHE A 785 10.92 37.48 11.32
CA PHE A 785 11.40 36.17 11.78
C PHE A 785 12.83 36.23 12.32
N ASP A 786 13.72 37.01 11.72
CA ASP A 786 15.10 37.17 12.17
C ASP A 786 15.17 38.01 13.46
N VAL A 787 14.29 39.01 13.65
CA VAL A 787 14.15 39.69 14.95
C VAL A 787 13.64 38.73 16.02
N LEU A 788 12.56 37.97 15.77
CA LEU A 788 12.02 36.99 16.73
C LEU A 788 13.05 35.89 17.08
N LYS A 789 13.76 35.37 16.08
CA LYS A 789 14.82 34.38 16.23
C LYS A 789 16.00 34.90 17.04
N ASN A 790 16.39 36.16 16.84
CA ASN A 790 17.45 36.83 17.60
C ASN A 790 16.99 37.32 18.99
N MET A 791 15.67 37.35 19.26
CA MET A 791 15.06 37.66 20.56
C MET A 791 14.64 36.40 21.34
N SER A 792 15.16 35.22 20.97
CA SER A 792 14.88 33.93 21.65
C SER A 792 14.84 34.10 23.18
N PRO A 793 13.74 33.72 23.86
CA PRO A 793 13.59 33.96 25.30
C PRO A 793 14.73 33.31 26.08
N GLU A 794 15.52 34.13 26.77
CA GLU A 794 16.41 33.63 27.81
C GLU A 794 15.55 32.92 28.86
N LYS A 795 15.99 31.73 29.29
CA LYS A 795 15.25 30.96 30.28
C LYS A 795 15.14 31.76 31.57
N ALA A 796 13.94 31.85 32.13
CA ALA A 796 13.74 32.39 33.46
C ALA A 796 14.68 31.70 34.47
N LEU A 797 15.13 32.45 35.48
CA LEU A 797 16.10 31.98 36.47
C LEU A 797 15.44 31.63 37.82
N GLY A 798 14.24 32.15 38.11
CA GLY A 798 13.54 31.93 39.37
C GLY A 798 14.15 32.69 40.54
N ARG A 799 14.63 33.92 40.31
CA ARG A 799 15.36 34.69 41.33
C ARG A 799 14.38 35.35 42.29
N MET A 800 14.44 34.96 43.56
CA MET A 800 13.70 35.62 44.64
C MET A 800 14.57 36.71 45.28
N VAL A 801 13.99 37.90 45.47
CA VAL A 801 14.58 38.93 46.34
C VAL A 801 14.15 38.61 47.78
N VAL A 802 15.12 38.35 48.65
CA VAL A 802 14.93 37.94 50.04
C VAL A 802 15.81 38.80 50.93
N ASP A 803 15.27 39.32 52.04
CA ASP A 803 16.11 39.95 53.07
C ASP A 803 16.79 38.86 53.92
N VAL A 804 17.85 38.28 53.37
CA VAL A 804 18.63 37.22 54.01
C VAL A 804 19.27 37.68 55.32
N HIS A 805 19.58 38.97 55.46
CA HIS A 805 20.11 39.50 56.71
C HIS A 805 19.06 39.43 57.83
N SER A 806 17.83 39.87 57.57
CA SER A 806 16.72 39.75 58.53
C SER A 806 16.31 38.29 58.77
N ALA A 807 16.19 37.50 57.70
CA ALA A 807 15.80 36.10 57.75
C ALA A 807 16.75 35.24 58.60
N VAL A 808 18.06 35.50 58.57
CA VAL A 808 19.06 34.64 59.23
C VAL A 808 19.62 35.25 60.51
N THR A 809 19.89 36.56 60.56
CA THR A 809 20.48 37.18 61.76
C THR A 809 19.45 37.40 62.87
N ARG A 810 18.17 37.58 62.51
CA ARG A 810 17.08 37.79 63.47
C ARG A 810 16.08 36.63 63.54
N CYS A 811 16.13 35.70 62.58
CA CYS A 811 15.13 34.63 62.38
C CYS A 811 13.69 35.16 62.51
N ASP A 812 13.46 36.30 61.84
CA ASP A 812 12.19 37.02 61.80
C ASP A 812 11.19 36.22 60.94
N GLU A 813 10.08 35.76 61.53
CA GLU A 813 9.04 34.97 60.85
C GLU A 813 8.47 35.67 59.60
N SER A 814 8.57 37.00 59.51
CA SER A 814 8.14 37.76 58.32
C SER A 814 9.14 37.71 57.15
N SER A 815 10.38 37.33 57.41
CA SER A 815 11.50 37.28 56.45
C SER A 815 12.05 35.86 56.23
N ASP A 816 11.86 34.94 57.19
CA ASP A 816 12.34 33.56 57.11
C ASP A 816 11.46 32.73 56.15
N ILE A 817 12.09 32.13 55.14
CA ILE A 817 11.41 31.46 54.02
C ILE A 817 11.50 29.95 54.18
N VAL A 818 10.36 29.27 54.03
CA VAL A 818 10.29 27.81 53.91
C VAL A 818 10.93 27.38 52.58
N LEU A 819 11.87 26.44 52.67
CA LEU A 819 12.65 25.94 51.55
C LEU A 819 11.86 24.92 50.71
N GLU A 820 12.16 24.89 49.41
CA GLU A 820 11.61 23.96 48.44
C GLU A 820 12.71 23.04 47.86
N ASP A 821 12.33 21.88 47.34
CA ASP A 821 13.26 20.96 46.68
C ASP A 821 13.90 21.60 45.45
N GLY A 822 15.22 21.55 45.36
CA GLY A 822 15.98 22.18 44.28
C GLY A 822 16.26 23.68 44.47
N ASP A 823 15.91 24.30 45.60
CA ASP A 823 16.36 25.66 45.90
C ASP A 823 17.90 25.74 45.85
N ARG A 824 18.42 26.85 45.29
CA ARG A 824 19.86 27.14 45.24
C ARG A 824 20.14 28.53 45.82
N ILE A 825 20.98 28.55 46.84
CA ILE A 825 21.36 29.76 47.58
C ILE A 825 22.84 30.02 47.32
N VAL A 826 23.18 31.20 46.80
CA VAL A 826 24.57 31.60 46.54
C VAL A 826 24.87 32.89 47.28
N VAL A 827 25.84 32.84 48.21
CA VAL A 827 26.28 34.03 48.96
C VAL A 827 27.57 34.56 48.36
N PRO A 828 27.57 35.75 47.72
CA PRO A 828 28.78 36.30 47.13
C PRO A 828 29.69 36.92 48.19
N LYS A 829 30.93 37.17 47.77
CA LYS A 829 31.90 37.98 48.52
C LYS A 829 31.52 39.47 48.50
N TYR A 830 31.87 40.18 49.57
CA TYR A 830 31.71 41.64 49.64
C TYR A 830 32.56 42.36 48.57
N GLN A 831 31.89 43.13 47.71
CA GLN A 831 32.49 43.90 46.62
C GLN A 831 32.35 45.41 46.91
N ASP A 832 33.45 46.09 47.24
CA ASP A 832 33.49 47.53 47.57
C ASP A 832 33.45 48.43 46.32
N GLU A 833 32.63 48.10 45.32
CA GLU A 833 32.50 48.82 44.06
C GLU A 833 31.04 48.96 43.57
N VAL A 834 30.86 49.88 42.62
CA VAL A 834 29.63 50.14 41.87
C VAL A 834 29.99 50.20 40.38
N SER A 835 29.38 49.33 39.59
CA SER A 835 29.61 49.23 38.15
C SER A 835 28.70 50.19 37.39
N VAL A 836 29.22 50.89 36.38
CA VAL A 836 28.41 51.75 35.50
C VAL A 836 28.57 51.28 34.06
N ILE A 837 27.46 50.92 33.42
CA ILE A 837 27.43 50.30 32.09
C ILE A 837 26.33 50.89 31.20
N GLY A 838 26.40 50.63 29.90
CA GLY A 838 25.46 51.15 28.90
C GLY A 838 25.96 52.44 28.23
N GLN A 839 25.07 53.41 28.01
CA GLN A 839 25.34 54.63 27.23
C GLN A 839 26.05 55.74 28.02
N VAL A 840 27.12 55.38 28.72
CA VAL A 840 28.10 56.30 29.33
C VAL A 840 29.35 56.43 28.47
N TYR A 841 30.13 57.49 28.65
CA TYR A 841 31.40 57.66 27.92
C TYR A 841 32.42 56.57 28.27
N PHE A 842 32.62 56.29 29.56
CA PHE A 842 33.55 55.29 30.06
C PHE A 842 32.84 54.28 30.98
N PRO A 843 32.32 53.15 30.45
CA PRO A 843 31.74 52.11 31.28
C PRO A 843 32.84 51.41 32.10
N THR A 844 32.73 51.48 33.43
CA THR A 844 33.74 50.99 34.38
C THR A 844 33.13 50.79 35.77
N SER A 845 33.81 50.01 36.61
CA SER A 845 33.58 49.99 38.06
C SER A 845 34.24 51.19 38.74
N HIS A 846 33.60 51.69 39.79
CA HIS A 846 34.09 52.73 40.68
C HIS A 846 34.05 52.23 42.12
N LYS A 847 35.04 52.59 42.96
CA LYS A 847 34.99 52.26 44.39
C LYS A 847 33.71 52.83 45.05
N TYR A 848 33.02 51.99 45.81
CA TYR A 848 31.82 52.37 46.54
C TYR A 848 32.09 53.44 47.59
N ARG A 849 31.16 54.38 47.70
CA ARG A 849 31.09 55.44 48.71
C ARG A 849 29.63 55.73 49.06
N ASN A 850 29.32 55.71 50.35
CA ASN A 850 27.98 56.00 50.90
C ASN A 850 27.57 57.48 50.75
N ASP A 851 28.51 58.39 50.46
CA ASP A 851 28.21 59.80 50.18
C ASP A 851 27.80 60.08 48.72
N ARG A 852 27.67 59.04 47.88
CA ARG A 852 27.35 59.14 46.44
C ARG A 852 26.13 58.31 46.07
N ALA A 853 25.27 58.89 45.24
CA ALA A 853 24.10 58.26 44.65
C ALA A 853 24.35 57.85 43.20
N ALA A 854 23.40 57.13 42.58
CA ALA A 854 23.58 56.59 41.23
C ALA A 854 24.01 57.62 40.17
N LEU A 855 23.47 58.84 40.25
CA LEU A 855 23.81 59.92 39.32
C LEU A 855 25.26 60.38 39.43
N ASP A 856 25.82 60.38 40.65
CA ASP A 856 27.21 60.77 40.87
C ASP A 856 28.16 59.78 40.19
N TYR A 857 27.87 58.47 40.24
CA TYR A 857 28.67 57.44 39.56
C TYR A 857 28.57 57.53 38.03
N ILE A 858 27.41 57.89 37.47
CA ILE A 858 27.29 58.21 36.04
C ILE A 858 28.17 59.42 35.68
N GLY A 859 28.21 60.45 36.53
CA GLY A 859 29.12 61.59 36.39
C GLY A 859 30.60 61.20 36.41
N LEU A 860 31.02 60.34 37.34
CA LEU A 860 32.40 59.80 37.41
C LEU A 860 32.78 59.00 36.16
N SER A 861 31.80 58.43 35.46
CA SER A 861 31.98 57.65 34.22
C SER A 861 32.10 58.54 32.97
N GLY A 862 32.36 59.84 33.16
CA GLY A 862 32.42 60.85 32.10
C GLY A 862 31.06 61.39 31.67
N GLY A 863 29.97 61.02 32.37
CA GLY A 863 28.60 61.34 31.97
C GLY A 863 28.06 60.45 30.86
N VAL A 864 26.92 60.84 30.30
CA VAL A 864 26.17 60.06 29.31
C VAL A 864 26.44 60.49 27.86
N LYS A 865 26.35 59.52 26.94
CA LYS A 865 26.42 59.75 25.48
C LYS A 865 25.16 60.47 24.96
N GLU A 866 25.26 61.08 23.78
CA GLU A 866 24.17 61.86 23.17
C GLU A 866 22.87 61.06 22.95
N LEU A 867 22.98 59.76 22.66
CA LEU A 867 21.87 58.83 22.50
C LEU A 867 21.49 58.10 23.80
N ALA A 868 21.84 58.60 24.98
CA ALA A 868 21.48 57.97 26.25
C ALA A 868 20.11 58.45 26.79
N GLN A 869 19.32 57.53 27.36
CA GLN A 869 18.08 57.88 28.05
C GLN A 869 18.30 57.92 29.57
N TYR A 870 19.06 58.93 30.00
CA TYR A 870 19.49 59.12 31.39
C TYR A 870 18.34 59.10 32.42
N GLU A 871 17.17 59.63 32.07
CA GLU A 871 15.98 59.63 32.94
C GLU A 871 15.39 58.23 33.20
N HIS A 872 15.78 57.23 32.41
CA HIS A 872 15.36 55.83 32.53
C HIS A 872 16.54 54.92 32.91
N ALA A 873 17.60 55.47 33.50
CA ALA A 873 18.66 54.67 34.09
C ALA A 873 18.11 53.74 35.20
N TYR A 874 18.56 52.48 35.18
CA TYR A 874 18.20 51.44 36.13
C TYR A 874 19.36 51.13 37.06
N ILE A 875 19.06 50.95 38.34
CA ILE A 875 19.99 50.48 39.36
C ILE A 875 19.59 49.05 39.67
N VAL A 876 20.51 48.11 39.49
CA VAL A 876 20.36 46.75 40.01
C VAL A 876 21.21 46.68 41.27
N GLN A 877 20.56 46.58 42.42
CA GLN A 877 21.20 46.37 43.71
C GLN A 877 21.75 44.93 43.78
N ALA A 878 22.69 44.66 44.70
CA ALA A 878 23.33 43.34 44.79
C ALA A 878 22.33 42.19 45.10
N ASN A 879 21.29 42.45 45.89
CA ASN A 879 20.17 41.52 46.15
C ASN A 879 19.37 41.15 44.89
N GLY A 880 19.51 41.91 43.79
CA GLY A 880 18.77 41.76 42.54
C GLY A 880 17.57 42.69 42.40
N GLU A 881 17.33 43.57 43.38
CA GLU A 881 16.28 44.56 43.32
C GLU A 881 16.59 45.60 42.24
N VAL A 882 15.62 45.84 41.34
CA VAL A 882 15.75 46.78 40.23
C VAL A 882 14.98 48.06 40.53
N MET A 883 15.72 49.16 40.68
CA MET A 883 15.19 50.48 41.02
C MET A 883 15.39 51.45 39.86
N SER A 884 14.43 52.34 39.59
CA SER A 884 14.60 53.40 38.60
C SER A 884 15.12 54.68 39.25
N VAL A 885 16.07 55.34 38.57
CA VAL A 885 16.65 56.63 39.01
C VAL A 885 15.60 57.75 39.16
N ARG A 886 14.44 57.60 38.50
CA ARG A 886 13.31 58.55 38.52
C ARG A 886 12.41 58.43 39.75
N SER A 887 12.44 57.31 40.49
CA SER A 887 11.41 56.95 41.47
C SER A 887 11.72 57.42 42.91
N SER A 888 11.62 58.73 43.16
CA SER A 888 11.36 59.27 44.52
C SER A 888 10.93 60.75 44.48
N THR A 889 9.71 61.04 44.01
CA THR A 889 9.11 62.37 44.21
C THR A 889 8.39 62.44 45.56
N SER A 890 8.97 63.13 46.54
CA SER A 890 8.21 63.55 47.73
C SER A 890 7.33 64.75 47.40
N SER A 891 6.07 64.71 47.83
CA SER A 891 5.03 65.66 47.37
C SER A 891 4.88 66.90 48.26
N TRP A 892 5.97 67.62 48.57
CA TRP A 892 5.90 69.00 49.09
C TRP A 892 7.24 69.75 49.01
N GLY A 893 7.31 70.89 48.30
CA GLY A 893 8.47 71.80 48.33
C GLY A 893 8.86 72.41 46.97
N LEU A 894 9.18 73.72 46.96
CA LEU A 894 9.37 74.54 45.75
C LEU A 894 10.73 74.41 45.04
N PHE A 895 11.51 73.34 45.30
CA PHE A 895 12.79 73.08 44.63
C PHE A 895 12.87 71.62 44.18
N LYS A 896 12.75 71.37 42.87
CA LYS A 896 12.92 70.03 42.28
C LYS A 896 14.41 69.72 42.04
N SER A 897 15.10 69.22 43.06
CA SER A 897 16.28 68.39 42.83
C SER A 897 15.81 66.95 42.51
N PRO A 898 16.42 66.24 41.54
CA PRO A 898 16.18 64.82 41.39
C PRO A 898 16.57 64.11 42.70
N ALA A 899 15.72 63.23 43.19
CA ALA A 899 16.00 62.50 44.42
C ALA A 899 17.16 61.52 44.18
N ASN A 900 18.26 61.73 44.89
CA ASN A 900 19.47 60.94 44.75
C ASN A 900 19.25 59.52 45.30
N VAL A 901 18.89 58.60 44.41
CA VAL A 901 18.66 57.19 44.73
C VAL A 901 19.97 56.52 45.17
N LYS A 902 19.97 55.99 46.39
CA LYS A 902 21.14 55.32 46.98
C LYS A 902 21.42 53.98 46.32
N VAL A 903 22.71 53.67 46.20
CA VAL A 903 23.23 52.38 45.74
C VAL A 903 23.93 51.67 46.90
N THR A 904 23.96 50.35 46.88
CA THR A 904 24.77 49.53 47.81
C THR A 904 26.09 49.11 47.16
N PRO A 905 27.08 48.62 47.93
CA PRO A 905 28.19 47.85 47.37
C PRO A 905 27.69 46.73 46.45
N GLY A 906 28.43 46.43 45.37
CA GLY A 906 28.06 45.44 44.35
C GLY A 906 26.91 45.86 43.41
N SER A 907 26.40 47.09 43.50
CA SER A 907 25.34 47.56 42.60
C SER A 907 25.85 47.82 41.19
N THR A 908 25.00 47.60 40.19
CA THR A 908 25.28 48.03 38.81
C THR A 908 24.25 49.03 38.33
N ILE A 909 24.73 50.13 37.75
CA ILE A 909 23.93 51.21 37.17
C ILE A 909 23.97 51.05 35.65
N PHE A 910 22.83 50.77 35.05
CA PHE A 910 22.66 50.64 33.61
C PHE A 910 21.99 51.88 33.02
N VAL A 911 22.66 52.51 32.05
CA VAL A 911 22.11 53.65 31.30
C VAL A 911 21.63 53.18 29.91
N PRO A 912 20.32 53.13 29.64
CA PRO A 912 19.79 52.68 28.36
C PRO A 912 20.06 53.66 27.20
N LEU A 913 19.95 53.13 25.98
CA LEU A 913 19.87 53.92 24.75
C LEU A 913 18.49 54.59 24.63
N SER A 914 18.47 55.88 24.31
CA SER A 914 17.26 56.61 23.94
C SER A 914 16.86 56.23 22.52
N VAL A 915 15.63 55.74 22.40
CA VAL A 915 15.06 55.30 21.13
C VAL A 915 14.25 56.44 20.49
N ASP A 916 13.70 57.35 21.31
CA ASP A 916 12.97 58.56 20.93
C ASP A 916 13.77 59.49 19.98
N ARG A 917 15.11 59.44 20.05
CA ARG A 917 16.04 60.23 19.22
C ARG A 917 16.42 59.55 17.91
N ILE A 918 15.96 58.33 17.66
CA ILE A 918 16.22 57.58 16.44
C ILE A 918 15.07 57.83 15.46
N ASN A 919 15.30 58.67 14.46
CA ASN A 919 14.28 59.03 13.47
C ASN A 919 13.71 57.78 12.77
N GLY A 920 12.44 57.50 13.04
CA GLY A 920 11.60 56.58 12.26
C GLY A 920 11.60 55.11 12.69
N ARG A 921 10.98 54.82 13.86
CA ARG A 921 10.15 53.61 14.14
C ARG A 921 9.64 53.64 15.60
N GLU A 922 8.46 54.21 15.86
CA GLU A 922 7.78 54.13 17.19
C GLU A 922 7.66 52.68 17.70
N SER A 923 7.61 51.70 16.79
CA SER A 923 7.60 50.29 17.15
C SER A 923 8.78 49.90 18.05
N ALA A 924 9.98 50.45 17.84
CA ALA A 924 11.24 49.99 18.44
C ALA A 924 11.38 50.31 19.93
N GLU A 925 10.79 51.40 20.42
CA GLU A 925 10.90 51.89 21.81
C GLU A 925 10.58 50.80 22.86
N LYS A 926 9.51 50.03 22.63
CA LYS A 926 9.02 49.03 23.60
C LYS A 926 9.87 47.77 23.66
N TRP A 927 10.61 47.43 22.61
CA TRP A 927 11.45 46.22 22.55
C TRP A 927 12.74 46.41 23.32
N VAL A 928 13.36 47.58 23.15
CA VAL A 928 14.67 47.90 23.70
C VAL A 928 14.65 47.84 25.24
N ASP A 929 13.58 48.33 25.87
CA ASP A 929 13.43 48.30 27.34
C ASP A 929 13.21 46.88 27.90
N ILE A 930 12.41 46.04 27.23
CA ILE A 930 12.19 44.62 27.62
C ILE A 930 13.46 43.78 27.40
N PHE A 931 14.14 44.01 26.27
CA PHE A 931 15.38 43.31 25.90
C PHE A 931 16.51 43.64 26.87
N TYR A 932 16.71 44.92 27.21
CA TYR A 932 17.70 45.31 28.21
C TYR A 932 17.38 44.74 29.60
N LYS A 933 16.14 44.80 30.09
CA LYS A 933 15.78 44.29 31.43
C LYS A 933 16.15 42.83 31.66
N ASN A 934 15.94 41.97 30.66
CA ASN A 934 16.32 40.56 30.76
C ASN A 934 17.84 40.38 30.75
N ILE A 935 18.53 40.93 29.74
CA ILE A 935 20.00 40.82 29.57
C ILE A 935 20.78 41.39 30.76
N ILE A 936 20.29 42.47 31.36
CA ILE A 936 20.85 43.08 32.57
C ILE A 936 20.83 42.06 33.73
N SER A 937 19.73 41.32 33.91
CA SER A 937 19.59 40.34 34.99
C SER A 937 20.48 39.11 34.79
N THR A 938 20.60 38.61 33.56
CA THR A 938 21.34 37.39 33.22
C THR A 938 22.85 37.64 33.16
N ALA A 939 23.30 38.74 32.55
CA ALA A 939 24.71 39.12 32.50
C ALA A 939 25.30 39.43 33.88
N MET A 940 24.53 40.02 34.80
CA MET A 940 25.00 40.25 36.18
C MET A 940 25.14 38.96 36.97
N LEU A 941 24.25 37.98 36.76
CA LEU A 941 24.38 36.67 37.37
C LEU A 941 25.62 35.92 36.86
N ALA A 942 25.97 36.06 35.57
CA ALA A 942 27.22 35.51 35.03
C ALA A 942 28.49 36.15 35.64
N ASN A 943 28.43 37.41 36.06
CA ASN A 943 29.53 38.09 36.77
C ASN A 943 29.56 37.83 38.30
N LEU A 944 28.49 37.26 38.88
CA LEU A 944 28.41 36.89 40.29
C LEU A 944 28.68 35.39 40.53
N LEU A 945 28.67 34.58 39.48
CA LEU A 945 28.87 33.12 39.51
C LEU A 945 30.18 32.64 38.86
N ASN A 946 30.99 33.55 38.31
CA ASN A 946 32.37 33.32 37.84
C ASN A 946 33.35 34.02 38.78
#